data_AF-A0A9W8TKU2-F1
#
_entry.id   AF-A0A9W8TKU2-F1
#
_cell.length_a   1.000
_cell.length_b   1.000
_cell.length_c   1.000
_cell.angle_alpha   90.00
_cell.angle_beta   90.00
_cell.angle_gamma   90.00
#
_symmetry.space_group_name_H-M   'P 1'
#
loop_
_entity.id
_entity.type
_entity.pdbx_description
1 polymer ?
#
loop_
_entity_poly.entity_id
_entity_poly.type
_entity_poly.pdbx_seq_one_letter_code
_entity_poly.pdbx_strand_id
1 'polypeptide(L)'
;MMADNDYAYRQDCYEYEEVEGFPPRPQSPEPIKSGAFSYDRRNGFRVGNYSRASLEELTLLFRRNASRARLAIATKPWLIAQLRFYDIAFSKSAKVGELWGALEVAVKGRKCVNGGPPSIDVVRQQLVTQFAQKQQVGNFTKLNDPSAEARYDLDWFFSKHFLNDDGSPAPNKTPEPVIIWDLNDVESLRQRIDNIPGLEGHVTPYLTVIAWEPSFRKGRDNAFAMIDRPDVKADHPTLEALFDPDRFLAKYFLDGLHGQPVYEKRKTPIILESWFASEHLKQAAKGIPKLLVEETSRPTDIAGNRRRVCVIVGWAKRAVKQIQSWHSEIAQLQEQDIKREEREREEEKLAEIKPHTDYAREKRPAQSGPFTLNHLVGSYMVKCSKLEDEYRNCEVYRMTLDIHAPTSSLGAVAAFNFGILEGTMLLASSEDSLERFREEQAACSDYEDKEVSDLESHTTSGKRKHKGSQGTSIKPFKRRLGGGEESRNPNRFYLLWAGCETGTGELVLDGDDERTGHFDIDKSGITAQGQFFYRGLSGDEPFVFELLKVADEPNKSPDDWASYCESYSVSCTCQQVKRGLSSSPLDKHQNPIYNRWQRGAFSATTILRNKPIITCLPSTNAMAEPQENTVCEQCWILLECASRLLDEKTAKDVDDIEFDAEWRADLFTNAPLSNCYICWRIHNLRERFDQISMNSTQKRFCLGLRQYSQEHEYVSLGLEWLPIKYTKSMNSPDDTPRPLYTEFMNIQVANTHPIRRLTSGITLSQEAISNLRFWMELCSSYHQQCKNTQTSGSLPLRLIDVMPNKPNCSTSARSLSTEDFESLSLTNTPGAHIMPTDGMAPDTPYLTLSHRWPTAPAFTLAKATEFLLQEDITSYLLRSDETVVFTHAIHVNRALGYRYLWIDAVCIMQDDEQEKTAEILRMDQIYARSTLNIAATEGNTDKGLMFVRNLLRVNPCVVSVTNESHQPKLLEVVESEYSLGQRQGPLNHRGWVFQERRVATRTCHFTKDKMYWDCDTLSASEVLPMGYPDGREYNRTRIAIDDLAVLSEETAVETWYGVLENYSFTTTTHARDRLRALSAIANTFGVAMRLPSEEYLAGMWKSHLPFACCGWLRGTV
;
A
#
# COMPACT_ATOMS: atom_id res chain seq x y z
N MET A 1 -29.26 9.74 -19.19
CA MET A 1 -28.44 10.88 -18.74
C MET A 1 -28.40 10.88 -17.22
N MET A 2 -27.59 11.73 -16.59
CA MET A 2 -27.49 11.90 -15.13
C MET A 2 -28.88 11.90 -14.47
N ALA A 3 -29.17 11.12 -13.41
CA ALA A 3 -28.48 10.93 -12.12
C ALA A 3 -28.90 11.96 -11.07
N ASP A 4 -29.60 11.46 -10.04
CA ASP A 4 -29.64 11.87 -8.63
C ASP A 4 -30.32 10.70 -7.89
N ASN A 5 -29.70 10.08 -6.87
CA ASN A 5 -29.43 10.56 -5.52
C ASN A 5 -30.70 10.86 -4.72
N ASP A 6 -31.00 9.96 -3.77
CA ASP A 6 -31.35 10.37 -2.42
C ASP A 6 -30.75 9.36 -1.42
N TYR A 7 -30.39 9.82 -0.22
CA TYR A 7 -29.45 9.14 0.69
C TYR A 7 -30.14 8.71 2.00
N ALA A 8 -29.58 7.67 2.63
CA ALA A 8 -29.73 7.25 4.04
C ALA A 8 -31.02 7.59 4.84
N TYR A 9 -31.67 6.57 5.45
CA TYR A 9 -31.80 6.51 6.92
C TYR A 9 -32.21 5.12 7.47
N ARG A 10 -31.25 4.48 8.16
CA ARG A 10 -31.33 3.86 9.50
C ARG A 10 -32.32 2.73 9.89
N GLN A 11 -31.72 1.83 10.69
CA GLN A 11 -32.14 1.34 12.03
C GLN A 11 -32.83 -0.01 12.21
N ASP A 12 -31.98 -0.99 12.53
CA ASP A 12 -32.13 -1.95 13.64
C ASP A 12 -33.14 -3.09 13.53
N CYS A 13 -32.69 -4.25 13.98
CA CYS A 13 -33.48 -5.34 14.56
C CYS A 13 -32.68 -5.89 15.74
N TYR A 14 -33.20 -5.78 16.97
CA TYR A 14 -32.89 -6.70 18.06
C TYR A 14 -34.09 -6.79 19.01
N GLU A 15 -34.72 -7.96 19.06
CA GLU A 15 -35.63 -8.36 20.12
C GLU A 15 -35.13 -9.72 20.66
N TYR A 16 -34.24 -9.65 21.65
CA TYR A 16 -33.95 -10.77 22.55
C TYR A 16 -35.10 -10.94 23.56
N GLU A 17 -35.26 -12.17 24.04
CA GLU A 17 -36.30 -12.60 24.98
C GLU A 17 -36.29 -11.87 26.34
N GLU A 18 -37.35 -12.10 27.11
CA GLU A 18 -37.73 -11.34 28.28
C GLU A 18 -36.90 -11.70 29.53
N VAL A 19 -36.26 -10.69 30.13
CA VAL A 19 -35.79 -10.74 31.52
C VAL A 19 -36.81 -10.00 32.37
N GLU A 20 -37.36 -10.65 33.40
CA GLU A 20 -38.34 -10.03 34.30
C GLU A 20 -37.79 -8.74 34.92
N GLY A 21 -38.43 -7.60 34.62
CA GLY A 21 -38.08 -6.29 35.16
C GLY A 21 -37.99 -5.15 34.14
N PHE A 22 -37.95 -5.42 32.83
CA PHE A 22 -37.95 -4.40 31.78
C PHE A 22 -39.27 -4.36 30.98
N PRO A 23 -39.68 -3.19 30.46
CA PRO A 23 -40.86 -3.09 29.60
C PRO A 23 -40.60 -3.72 28.21
N PRO A 24 -41.64 -4.28 27.55
CA PRO A 24 -41.51 -4.92 26.24
C PRO A 24 -41.10 -3.92 25.16
N ARG A 25 -40.34 -4.35 24.13
CA ARG A 25 -39.85 -3.42 23.11
C ARG A 25 -41.00 -3.01 22.15
N PRO A 26 -40.92 -1.83 21.51
CA PRO A 26 -42.04 -1.34 20.72
C PRO A 26 -42.14 -2.04 19.36
N GLN A 27 -43.33 -2.58 19.09
CA GLN A 27 -43.73 -3.29 17.87
C GLN A 27 -43.32 -2.57 16.58
N SER A 28 -43.02 -3.34 15.53
CA SER A 28 -42.73 -2.78 14.20
C SER A 28 -43.96 -2.05 13.62
N PRO A 29 -43.78 -0.91 12.93
CA PRO A 29 -44.90 -0.16 12.35
C PRO A 29 -45.74 -1.00 11.38
N GLU A 30 -47.07 -0.92 11.49
CA GLU A 30 -47.96 -1.68 10.60
C GLU A 30 -47.69 -1.40 9.11
N PRO A 31 -47.73 -2.43 8.23
CA PRO A 31 -47.54 -2.30 6.78
C PRO A 31 -48.49 -1.29 6.13
N ILE A 32 -47.94 -0.36 5.35
CA ILE A 32 -48.71 0.66 4.64
C ILE A 32 -49.23 0.09 3.32
N LYS A 33 -50.46 0.43 2.95
CA LYS A 33 -51.21 -0.22 1.86
C LYS A 33 -51.80 0.82 0.91
N SER A 34 -51.68 0.58 -0.39
CA SER A 34 -52.33 1.37 -1.45
C SER A 34 -53.00 0.44 -2.46
N GLY A 35 -54.33 0.39 -2.44
CA GLY A 35 -55.14 -0.47 -3.31
C GLY A 35 -54.81 -1.96 -3.14
N ALA A 36 -54.15 -2.54 -4.14
CA ALA A 36 -53.72 -3.94 -4.14
C ALA A 36 -52.31 -4.17 -3.57
N PHE A 37 -51.56 -3.10 -3.32
CA PHE A 37 -50.14 -3.11 -2.98
C PHE A 37 -49.91 -2.80 -1.51
N SER A 38 -48.83 -3.34 -0.95
CA SER A 38 -48.39 -3.06 0.42
C SER A 38 -46.87 -2.95 0.51
N TYR A 39 -46.39 -2.17 1.48
CA TYR A 39 -44.98 -2.08 1.82
C TYR A 39 -44.78 -2.15 3.33
N ASP A 40 -43.82 -2.98 3.75
CA ASP A 40 -43.21 -2.92 5.07
C ASP A 40 -41.71 -3.29 4.97
N ARG A 41 -40.96 -2.96 6.01
CA ARG A 41 -39.50 -3.11 6.06
C ARG A 41 -39.00 -4.56 6.02
N ARG A 42 -39.80 -5.53 6.48
CA ARG A 42 -39.44 -6.97 6.52
C ARG A 42 -39.80 -7.69 5.21
N ASN A 43 -40.87 -7.26 4.54
CA ASN A 43 -41.43 -7.96 3.39
C ASN A 43 -41.20 -7.25 2.03
N GLY A 44 -40.92 -5.95 2.05
CA GLY A 44 -40.80 -5.11 0.86
C GLY A 44 -42.13 -4.84 0.17
N PHE A 45 -42.07 -4.44 -1.10
CA PHE A 45 -43.24 -4.10 -1.93
C PHE A 45 -43.93 -5.36 -2.46
N ARG A 46 -45.19 -5.61 -2.06
CA ARG A 46 -45.94 -6.84 -2.35
C ARG A 46 -47.37 -6.58 -2.85
N VAL A 47 -47.97 -7.62 -3.44
CA VAL A 47 -49.40 -7.73 -3.74
C VAL A 47 -49.96 -8.91 -2.95
N GLY A 48 -50.65 -8.61 -1.84
CA GLY A 48 -50.93 -9.62 -0.82
C GLY A 48 -49.62 -10.22 -0.30
N ASN A 49 -49.53 -11.55 -0.24
CA ASN A 49 -48.33 -12.23 0.25
C ASN A 49 -47.21 -12.35 -0.81
N TYR A 50 -47.44 -11.93 -2.05
CA TYR A 50 -46.54 -12.22 -3.18
C TYR A 50 -45.69 -11.01 -3.58
N SER A 51 -44.39 -11.24 -3.77
CA SER A 51 -43.45 -10.30 -4.38
C SER A 51 -43.49 -10.41 -5.92
N ARG A 52 -42.98 -9.39 -6.62
CA ARG A 52 -42.85 -9.41 -8.08
C ARG A 52 -41.74 -10.38 -8.52
N ALA A 53 -42.07 -11.32 -9.39
CA ALA A 53 -41.09 -12.13 -10.12
C ALA A 53 -40.45 -11.29 -11.23
N SER A 54 -39.14 -11.42 -11.41
CA SER A 54 -38.36 -10.76 -12.46
C SER A 54 -38.75 -11.22 -13.88
N LEU A 55 -38.33 -10.46 -14.89
CA LEU A 55 -38.52 -10.86 -16.29
C LEU A 55 -37.83 -12.19 -16.61
N GLU A 56 -36.72 -12.48 -15.93
CA GLU A 56 -35.96 -13.73 -16.10
C GLU A 56 -36.70 -14.92 -15.48
N GLU A 57 -37.16 -14.81 -14.23
CA GLU A 57 -37.98 -15.86 -13.58
C GLU A 57 -39.24 -16.16 -14.39
N LEU A 58 -39.92 -15.12 -14.91
CA LEU A 58 -41.06 -15.28 -15.81
C LEU A 58 -40.67 -15.92 -17.14
N THR A 59 -39.54 -15.55 -17.75
CA THR A 59 -39.07 -16.17 -19.00
C THR A 59 -38.69 -17.65 -18.81
N LEU A 60 -38.15 -17.99 -17.65
CA LEU A 60 -37.85 -19.37 -17.25
C LEU A 60 -39.12 -20.19 -16.96
N LEU A 61 -40.22 -19.56 -16.56
CA LEU A 61 -41.52 -20.19 -16.31
C LEU A 61 -42.14 -20.81 -17.58
N PHE A 62 -41.94 -20.17 -18.73
CA PHE A 62 -42.59 -20.53 -20.02
C PHE A 62 -41.67 -21.27 -21.01
N ARG A 63 -40.52 -21.81 -20.57
CA ARG A 63 -39.67 -22.69 -21.42
C ARG A 63 -40.31 -24.07 -21.60
N ARG A 64 -40.14 -24.70 -22.77
CA ARG A 64 -40.72 -26.02 -23.13
C ARG A 64 -40.45 -27.15 -22.12
N ASN A 65 -39.33 -27.08 -21.39
CA ASN A 65 -38.92 -28.07 -20.39
C ASN A 65 -38.96 -27.51 -18.96
N ALA A 66 -39.90 -26.61 -18.64
CA ALA A 66 -40.07 -26.10 -17.28
C ALA A 66 -40.37 -27.25 -16.29
N SER A 67 -39.50 -27.42 -15.29
CA SER A 67 -39.61 -28.46 -14.27
C SER A 67 -40.91 -28.33 -13.46
N ARG A 68 -41.53 -29.47 -13.09
CA ARG A 68 -42.80 -29.53 -12.31
C ARG A 68 -42.85 -28.60 -11.08
N ALA A 69 -41.71 -28.37 -10.42
CA ALA A 69 -41.61 -27.45 -9.27
C ALA A 69 -41.99 -25.99 -9.60
N ARG A 70 -41.56 -25.45 -10.76
CA ARG A 70 -41.91 -24.07 -11.17
C ARG A 70 -43.38 -23.92 -11.54
N LEU A 71 -43.97 -24.97 -12.12
CA LEU A 71 -45.42 -25.03 -12.39
C LEU A 71 -46.27 -25.05 -11.10
N ALA A 72 -45.76 -25.61 -10.00
CA ALA A 72 -46.47 -25.65 -8.72
C ALA A 72 -46.57 -24.27 -8.02
N ILE A 73 -45.62 -23.36 -8.27
CA ILE A 73 -45.59 -22.01 -7.68
C ILE A 73 -46.69 -21.10 -8.26
N ALA A 74 -47.05 -21.31 -9.54
CA ALA A 74 -47.97 -20.47 -10.31
C ALA A 74 -49.46 -20.69 -9.98
N THR A 75 -49.79 -20.67 -8.69
CA THR A 75 -51.16 -20.69 -8.16
C THR A 75 -52.00 -19.51 -8.69
N LYS A 76 -53.33 -19.64 -8.72
CA LYS A 76 -54.23 -18.55 -9.18
C LYS A 76 -53.94 -17.19 -8.48
N PRO A 77 -53.72 -17.12 -7.15
CA PRO A 77 -53.36 -15.87 -6.49
C PRO A 77 -51.99 -15.31 -6.92
N TRP A 78 -50.97 -16.17 -7.12
CA TRP A 78 -49.65 -15.74 -7.60
C TRP A 78 -49.72 -15.17 -9.02
N LEU A 79 -50.42 -15.85 -9.94
CA LEU A 79 -50.62 -15.34 -11.31
C LEU A 79 -51.32 -13.97 -11.30
N ILE A 80 -52.36 -13.81 -10.47
CA ILE A 80 -53.06 -12.53 -10.28
C ILE A 80 -52.12 -11.44 -9.72
N ALA A 81 -51.19 -11.79 -8.82
CA ALA A 81 -50.19 -10.85 -8.32
C ALA A 81 -49.21 -10.41 -9.42
N GLN A 82 -48.66 -11.34 -10.20
CA GLN A 82 -47.74 -10.98 -11.29
C GLN A 82 -48.43 -10.16 -12.39
N LEU A 83 -49.66 -10.51 -12.77
CA LEU A 83 -50.45 -9.72 -13.73
C LEU A 83 -50.68 -8.27 -13.23
N ARG A 84 -50.86 -8.06 -11.91
CA ARG A 84 -50.94 -6.72 -11.31
C ARG A 84 -49.60 -5.98 -11.28
N PHE A 85 -48.50 -6.66 -10.97
CA PHE A 85 -47.17 -6.05 -10.95
C PHE A 85 -46.67 -5.58 -12.33
N TYR A 86 -47.25 -6.11 -13.40
CA TYR A 86 -46.94 -5.77 -14.79
C TYR A 86 -48.07 -5.03 -15.52
N ASP A 87 -49.10 -4.58 -14.79
CA ASP A 87 -50.25 -3.82 -15.31
C ASP A 87 -50.96 -4.51 -16.51
N ILE A 88 -51.02 -5.85 -16.46
CA ILE A 88 -51.62 -6.69 -17.50
C ILE A 88 -53.09 -6.89 -17.15
N ALA A 89 -54.00 -6.44 -18.01
CA ALA A 89 -55.44 -6.64 -17.82
C ALA A 89 -55.84 -8.13 -17.81
N PHE A 90 -56.65 -8.54 -16.83
CA PHE A 90 -57.17 -9.91 -16.69
C PHE A 90 -58.60 -9.92 -16.11
N SER A 91 -59.37 -10.97 -16.40
CA SER A 91 -60.68 -11.17 -15.75
C SER A 91 -60.53 -11.84 -14.38
N LYS A 92 -61.24 -11.33 -13.36
CA LYS A 92 -61.29 -11.95 -12.02
C LYS A 92 -61.87 -13.37 -12.05
N SER A 93 -62.80 -13.65 -12.98
CA SER A 93 -63.39 -14.99 -13.16
C SER A 93 -62.48 -15.98 -13.88
N ALA A 94 -61.39 -15.53 -14.51
CA ALA A 94 -60.56 -16.36 -15.38
C ALA A 94 -59.98 -17.61 -14.69
N LYS A 95 -59.86 -18.70 -15.43
CA LYS A 95 -59.25 -19.96 -14.98
C LYS A 95 -57.72 -19.85 -14.97
N VAL A 96 -57.05 -20.76 -14.26
CA VAL A 96 -55.58 -20.75 -14.12
C VAL A 96 -54.87 -20.73 -15.48
N GLY A 97 -55.32 -21.56 -16.44
CA GLY A 97 -54.74 -21.59 -17.80
C GLY A 97 -54.93 -20.30 -18.60
N GLU A 98 -56.02 -19.55 -18.36
CA GLU A 98 -56.29 -18.27 -19.02
C GLU A 98 -55.40 -17.16 -18.45
N LEU A 99 -55.21 -17.13 -17.12
CA LEU A 99 -54.30 -16.22 -16.43
C LEU A 99 -52.83 -16.51 -16.76
N TRP A 100 -52.47 -17.80 -16.82
CA TRP A 100 -51.17 -18.28 -17.27
C TRP A 100 -50.90 -17.85 -18.72
N GLY A 101 -51.86 -18.09 -19.63
CA GLY A 101 -51.74 -17.70 -21.04
C GLY A 101 -51.62 -16.18 -21.23
N ALA A 102 -52.34 -15.37 -20.45
CA ALA A 102 -52.22 -13.91 -20.47
C ALA A 102 -50.81 -13.44 -20.06
N LEU A 103 -50.25 -14.03 -19.00
CA LEU A 103 -48.89 -13.73 -18.54
C LEU A 103 -47.83 -14.24 -19.54
N GLU A 104 -48.03 -15.42 -20.11
CA GLU A 104 -47.16 -16.02 -21.13
C GLU A 104 -47.07 -15.14 -22.39
N VAL A 105 -48.21 -14.64 -22.87
CA VAL A 105 -48.30 -13.72 -24.01
C VAL A 105 -47.68 -12.37 -23.67
N ALA A 106 -47.85 -11.84 -22.45
CA ALA A 106 -47.23 -10.59 -22.03
C ALA A 106 -45.70 -10.68 -21.94
N VAL A 107 -45.17 -11.81 -21.47
CA VAL A 107 -43.72 -12.06 -21.36
C VAL A 107 -43.11 -12.29 -22.74
N LYS A 108 -43.69 -13.15 -23.57
CA LYS A 108 -43.23 -13.37 -24.96
C LYS A 108 -43.35 -12.11 -25.81
N GLY A 109 -44.37 -11.29 -25.56
CA GLY A 109 -44.57 -9.98 -26.18
C GLY A 109 -43.77 -8.82 -25.57
N ARG A 110 -42.80 -9.08 -24.68
CA ARG A 110 -41.94 -8.09 -24.00
C ARG A 110 -42.69 -6.95 -23.28
N LYS A 111 -43.92 -7.19 -22.83
CA LYS A 111 -44.69 -6.23 -22.01
C LYS A 111 -44.26 -6.24 -20.54
N CYS A 112 -43.64 -7.33 -20.09
CA CYS A 112 -42.98 -7.38 -18.79
C CYS A 112 -41.56 -6.80 -18.94
N VAL A 113 -41.20 -5.85 -18.07
CA VAL A 113 -39.87 -5.17 -18.07
C VAL A 113 -39.25 -5.18 -16.68
N ASN A 114 -37.92 -5.28 -16.58
CA ASN A 114 -37.23 -5.08 -15.31
C ASN A 114 -37.44 -3.62 -14.85
N GLY A 115 -37.74 -3.43 -13.56
CA GLY A 115 -38.30 -2.18 -13.02
C GLY A 115 -39.82 -2.24 -12.87
N GLY A 116 -40.54 -2.80 -13.84
CA GLY A 116 -42.00 -2.78 -13.94
C GLY A 116 -42.50 -1.61 -14.81
N PRO A 117 -43.82 -1.50 -15.04
CA PRO A 117 -44.37 -0.34 -15.74
C PRO A 117 -44.35 0.89 -14.82
N PRO A 118 -44.18 2.12 -15.37
CA PRO A 118 -44.06 3.34 -14.55
C PRO A 118 -45.21 3.60 -13.58
N SER A 119 -46.43 3.12 -13.90
CA SER A 119 -47.60 3.16 -13.01
C SER A 119 -47.37 2.48 -11.66
N ILE A 120 -46.50 1.46 -11.60
CA ILE A 120 -46.24 0.66 -10.41
C ILE A 120 -45.05 1.19 -9.58
N ASP A 121 -44.00 1.71 -10.22
CA ASP A 121 -42.88 2.30 -9.47
C ASP A 121 -43.28 3.59 -8.74
N VAL A 122 -44.23 4.39 -9.27
CA VAL A 122 -44.82 5.54 -8.55
C VAL A 122 -45.52 5.09 -7.25
N VAL A 123 -46.34 4.03 -7.31
CA VAL A 123 -47.03 3.48 -6.12
C VAL A 123 -46.03 2.90 -5.13
N ARG A 124 -44.95 2.29 -5.62
CA ARG A 124 -43.84 1.78 -4.80
C ARG A 124 -43.11 2.91 -4.07
N GLN A 125 -42.73 3.98 -4.76
CA GLN A 125 -42.05 5.13 -4.15
C GLN A 125 -42.91 5.76 -3.04
N GLN A 126 -44.19 6.03 -3.32
CA GLN A 126 -45.12 6.59 -2.34
C GLN A 126 -45.20 5.76 -1.04
N LEU A 127 -45.32 4.44 -1.15
CA LEU A 127 -45.40 3.54 0.01
C LEU A 127 -44.06 3.42 0.78
N VAL A 128 -42.91 3.52 0.10
CA VAL A 128 -41.59 3.54 0.74
C VAL A 128 -41.43 4.82 1.58
N THR A 129 -41.70 6.00 1.00
CA THR A 129 -41.56 7.29 1.69
C THR A 129 -42.45 7.36 2.94
N GLN A 130 -43.73 6.96 2.82
CA GLN A 130 -44.66 6.92 3.95
C GLN A 130 -44.20 5.98 5.07
N PHE A 131 -43.55 4.85 4.74
CA PHE A 131 -43.06 3.92 5.76
C PHE A 131 -41.83 4.47 6.48
N ALA A 132 -40.88 5.08 5.76
CA ALA A 132 -39.69 5.69 6.35
C ALA A 132 -40.05 6.78 7.38
N GLN A 133 -40.99 7.66 7.02
CA GLN A 133 -41.53 8.69 7.92
C GLN A 133 -42.15 8.09 9.19
N LYS A 134 -42.97 7.04 9.06
CA LYS A 134 -43.60 6.33 10.19
C LYS A 134 -42.56 5.62 11.08
N GLN A 135 -41.45 5.16 10.51
CA GLN A 135 -40.37 4.47 11.26
C GLN A 135 -39.51 5.44 12.06
N GLN A 136 -39.07 6.58 11.49
CA GLN A 136 -38.21 7.54 12.19
C GLN A 136 -38.88 8.06 13.48
N VAL A 137 -40.15 8.49 13.39
CA VAL A 137 -40.95 8.94 14.56
C VAL A 137 -41.05 7.83 15.62
N GLY A 138 -41.24 6.59 15.18
CA GLY A 138 -41.31 5.41 16.04
C GLY A 138 -39.97 5.00 16.68
N ASN A 139 -38.84 5.57 16.27
CA ASN A 139 -37.52 5.31 16.86
C ASN A 139 -37.09 6.41 17.84
N PHE A 140 -37.33 7.68 17.51
CA PHE A 140 -37.08 8.80 18.44
C PHE A 140 -37.89 8.68 19.73
N THR A 141 -39.15 8.24 19.63
CA THR A 141 -40.03 8.00 20.79
C THR A 141 -39.59 6.85 21.71
N LYS A 142 -38.53 6.10 21.38
CA LYS A 142 -37.90 5.08 22.24
C LYS A 142 -36.75 5.62 23.10
N LEU A 143 -36.29 6.84 22.83
CA LEU A 143 -35.19 7.47 23.55
C LEU A 143 -35.73 8.14 24.84
N ASN A 144 -35.00 7.94 25.93
CA ASN A 144 -35.32 8.42 27.29
C ASN A 144 -34.17 9.20 27.96
N ASP A 145 -33.04 9.37 27.26
CA ASP A 145 -31.93 10.24 27.68
C ASP A 145 -31.96 11.51 26.82
N PRO A 146 -32.15 12.70 27.41
CA PRO A 146 -32.11 13.97 26.70
C PRO A 146 -30.84 14.16 25.84
N SER A 147 -29.70 13.60 26.25
CA SER A 147 -28.45 13.69 25.52
C SER A 147 -28.47 12.83 24.24
N ALA A 148 -28.98 11.60 24.32
CA ALA A 148 -29.21 10.73 23.17
C ALA A 148 -30.29 11.28 22.22
N GLU A 149 -31.32 11.94 22.76
CA GLU A 149 -32.38 12.59 21.98
C GLU A 149 -31.84 13.78 21.17
N ALA A 150 -31.12 14.70 21.82
CA ALA A 150 -30.49 15.84 21.15
C ALA A 150 -29.43 15.41 20.12
N ARG A 151 -28.74 14.28 20.35
CA ARG A 151 -27.83 13.66 19.36
C ARG A 151 -28.54 12.89 18.24
N TYR A 152 -29.83 12.60 18.36
CA TYR A 152 -30.61 11.90 17.34
C TYR A 152 -31.23 12.88 16.34
N ASP A 153 -32.00 13.84 16.85
CA ASP A 153 -32.63 14.91 16.09
C ASP A 153 -32.97 16.09 17.02
N LEU A 154 -32.48 17.29 16.68
CA LEU A 154 -32.68 18.47 17.52
C LEU A 154 -34.12 19.00 17.46
N ASP A 155 -34.76 19.03 16.30
CA ASP A 155 -36.11 19.60 16.15
C ASP A 155 -37.15 18.73 16.88
N TRP A 156 -36.97 17.41 16.87
CA TRP A 156 -37.79 16.50 17.65
C TRP A 156 -37.48 16.55 19.15
N PHE A 157 -36.22 16.76 19.54
CA PHE A 157 -35.85 17.04 20.92
C PHE A 157 -36.56 18.31 21.45
N PHE A 158 -36.52 19.43 20.72
CA PHE A 158 -37.26 20.64 21.11
C PHE A 158 -38.78 20.44 21.07
N SER A 159 -39.32 19.70 20.10
CA SER A 159 -40.75 19.36 20.04
C SER A 159 -41.23 18.51 21.23
N LYS A 160 -40.41 17.56 21.69
CA LYS A 160 -40.71 16.70 22.85
C LYS A 160 -40.66 17.48 24.16
N HIS A 161 -39.62 18.28 24.38
CA HIS A 161 -39.32 18.90 25.67
C HIS A 161 -39.86 20.32 25.83
N PHE A 162 -39.82 21.14 24.78
CA PHE A 162 -39.90 22.61 24.90
C PHE A 162 -41.00 23.29 24.07
N LEU A 163 -41.61 22.60 23.11
CA LEU A 163 -42.69 23.13 22.26
C LEU A 163 -43.97 22.31 22.41
N ASN A 164 -45.11 22.90 22.10
CA ASN A 164 -46.39 22.21 21.91
C ASN A 164 -46.52 21.71 20.47
N ASP A 165 -47.57 20.94 20.20
CA ASP A 165 -47.81 20.28 18.90
C ASP A 165 -48.15 21.29 17.78
N ASP A 166 -48.42 22.55 18.13
CA ASP A 166 -48.58 23.70 17.22
C ASP A 166 -47.30 24.55 17.03
N GLY A 167 -46.18 24.16 17.67
CA GLY A 167 -44.91 24.87 17.66
C GLY A 167 -44.79 26.01 18.68
N SER A 168 -45.78 26.24 19.55
CA SER A 168 -45.70 27.28 20.59
C SER A 168 -44.84 26.84 21.80
N PRO A 169 -44.18 27.76 22.53
CA PRO A 169 -43.39 27.43 23.72
C PRO A 169 -44.20 26.72 24.82
N ALA A 170 -43.60 25.70 25.45
CA ALA A 170 -44.28 24.79 26.38
C ALA A 170 -43.58 24.69 27.76
N PRO A 171 -43.53 25.78 28.55
CA PRO A 171 -42.86 25.80 29.87
C PRO A 171 -43.38 24.75 30.88
N ASN A 172 -44.60 24.27 30.70
CA ASN A 172 -45.19 23.23 31.55
C ASN A 172 -44.78 21.79 31.17
N LYS A 173 -44.16 21.55 30.00
CA LYS A 173 -43.66 20.21 29.62
C LYS A 173 -42.38 19.85 30.39
N THR A 174 -41.50 20.80 30.66
CA THR A 174 -40.17 20.61 31.28
C THR A 174 -39.85 21.65 32.37
N PRO A 175 -40.51 21.58 33.54
CA PRO A 175 -40.32 22.58 34.61
C PRO A 175 -38.94 22.50 35.31
N GLU A 176 -38.27 21.34 35.23
CA GLU A 176 -36.91 21.13 35.76
C GLU A 176 -35.85 21.22 34.64
N PRO A 177 -34.62 21.68 34.93
CA PRO A 177 -33.57 21.83 33.93
C PRO A 177 -33.14 20.53 33.26
N VAL A 178 -33.03 20.57 31.93
CA VAL A 178 -32.51 19.50 31.09
C VAL A 178 -30.99 19.64 30.99
N ILE A 179 -30.25 18.56 31.23
CA ILE A 179 -28.79 18.53 31.18
C ILE A 179 -28.36 17.53 30.10
N ILE A 180 -27.48 17.97 29.21
CA ILE A 180 -27.00 17.25 28.03
C ILE A 180 -25.48 17.11 28.11
N TRP A 181 -24.98 15.90 27.89
CA TRP A 181 -23.54 15.59 27.83
C TRP A 181 -23.09 15.32 26.39
N ASP A 182 -21.83 15.63 26.07
CA ASP A 182 -21.16 15.31 24.80
C ASP A 182 -21.99 15.65 23.55
N LEU A 183 -22.12 16.94 23.24
CA LEU A 183 -22.85 17.46 22.08
C LEU A 183 -21.93 18.37 21.24
N ASN A 184 -21.51 17.88 20.08
CA ASN A 184 -20.59 18.59 19.19
C ASN A 184 -21.25 19.77 18.44
N ASP A 185 -22.56 19.69 18.14
CA ASP A 185 -23.30 20.73 17.43
C ASP A 185 -23.89 21.77 18.40
N VAL A 186 -23.00 22.53 19.02
CA VAL A 186 -23.35 23.57 20.00
C VAL A 186 -24.05 24.78 19.38
N GLU A 187 -23.80 25.08 18.10
CA GLU A 187 -24.30 26.31 17.47
C GLU A 187 -25.75 26.13 16.98
N SER A 188 -26.06 25.00 16.33
CA SER A 188 -27.44 24.69 15.93
C SER A 188 -28.36 24.38 17.13
N LEU A 189 -27.78 24.10 18.30
CA LEU A 189 -28.50 24.05 19.57
C LEU A 189 -28.80 25.47 20.09
N ARG A 190 -27.80 26.35 20.19
CA ARG A 190 -27.99 27.75 20.64
C ARG A 190 -29.06 28.46 19.82
N GLN A 191 -28.96 28.39 18.50
CA GLN A 191 -29.92 29.02 17.60
C GLN A 191 -31.36 28.54 17.84
N ARG A 192 -31.58 27.29 18.27
CA ARG A 192 -32.92 26.79 18.61
C ARG A 192 -33.40 27.26 19.98
N ILE A 193 -32.50 27.42 20.95
CA ILE A 193 -32.83 28.00 22.27
C ILE A 193 -33.21 29.48 22.12
N ASP A 194 -32.38 30.26 21.42
CA ASP A 194 -32.57 31.71 21.21
C ASP A 194 -33.88 32.03 20.46
N ASN A 195 -34.40 31.09 19.66
CA ASN A 195 -35.66 31.20 18.94
C ASN A 195 -36.91 30.84 19.78
N ILE A 196 -36.76 30.39 21.04
CA ILE A 196 -37.88 29.97 21.91
C ILE A 196 -38.01 30.95 23.10
N PRO A 197 -39.00 31.87 23.08
CA PRO A 197 -39.15 32.89 24.12
C PRO A 197 -39.26 32.31 25.54
N GLY A 198 -38.35 32.72 26.42
CA GLY A 198 -38.30 32.33 27.84
C GLY A 198 -37.46 31.08 28.15
N LEU A 199 -36.83 30.47 27.13
CA LEU A 199 -35.90 29.36 27.30
C LEU A 199 -34.46 29.87 27.35
N GLU A 200 -33.67 29.43 28.34
CA GLU A 200 -32.27 29.79 28.51
C GLU A 200 -31.34 28.58 28.33
N GLY A 201 -30.14 28.82 27.81
CA GLY A 201 -29.16 27.79 27.45
C GLY A 201 -27.73 28.13 27.87
N HIS A 202 -27.09 27.26 28.67
CA HIS A 202 -25.66 27.33 28.95
C HIS A 202 -24.95 26.24 28.15
N VAL A 203 -24.57 26.59 26.92
CA VAL A 203 -24.13 25.62 25.92
C VAL A 203 -22.61 25.55 25.81
N THR A 204 -22.05 24.40 26.22
CA THR A 204 -20.62 24.04 26.03
C THR A 204 -20.52 22.66 25.36
N PRO A 205 -19.42 22.35 24.63
CA PRO A 205 -19.33 21.10 23.86
C PRO A 205 -19.38 19.82 24.72
N TYR A 206 -18.95 19.90 25.98
CA TYR A 206 -18.88 18.77 26.89
C TYR A 206 -20.14 18.63 27.75
N LEU A 207 -20.65 19.75 28.27
CA LEU A 207 -21.79 19.79 29.19
C LEU A 207 -22.66 21.00 28.89
N THR A 208 -23.96 20.78 28.70
CA THR A 208 -24.94 21.81 28.35
C THR A 208 -26.16 21.75 29.27
N VAL A 209 -26.69 22.91 29.62
CA VAL A 209 -27.93 23.05 30.41
C VAL A 209 -28.96 23.84 29.61
N ILE A 210 -30.20 23.38 29.58
CA ILE A 210 -31.35 24.06 28.97
C ILE A 210 -32.50 24.10 29.99
N ALA A 211 -33.06 25.28 30.25
CA ALA A 211 -34.19 25.43 31.17
C ALA A 211 -34.97 26.73 30.92
N TRP A 212 -36.23 26.75 31.35
CA TRP A 212 -37.00 27.99 31.42
C TRP A 212 -36.52 28.90 32.54
N GLU A 213 -36.62 30.22 32.36
CA GLU A 213 -36.53 31.17 33.47
C GLU A 213 -37.71 30.92 34.44
N PRO A 214 -37.51 30.80 35.77
CA PRO A 214 -36.29 31.02 36.55
C PRO A 214 -35.48 29.75 36.92
N SER A 215 -35.89 28.56 36.46
CA SER A 215 -35.23 27.28 36.80
C SER A 215 -33.77 27.19 36.32
N PHE A 216 -33.38 27.95 35.30
CA PHE A 216 -32.06 27.90 34.66
C PHE A 216 -30.88 28.06 35.62
N ARG A 217 -30.96 28.98 36.59
CA ARG A 217 -29.87 29.19 37.58
C ARG A 217 -29.59 27.92 38.38
N LYS A 218 -30.65 27.31 38.94
CA LYS A 218 -30.63 26.02 39.63
C LYS A 218 -30.08 24.90 38.73
N GLY A 219 -30.37 24.95 37.42
CA GLY A 219 -29.80 24.05 36.42
C GLY A 219 -28.28 24.15 36.32
N ARG A 220 -27.74 25.37 36.23
CA ARG A 220 -26.29 25.61 36.22
C ARG A 220 -25.62 25.25 37.56
N ASP A 221 -26.27 25.49 38.69
CA ASP A 221 -25.80 25.01 40.01
C ASP A 221 -25.67 23.49 40.02
N ASN A 222 -26.72 22.75 39.61
CA ASN A 222 -26.73 21.30 39.56
C ASN A 222 -25.68 20.74 38.58
N ALA A 223 -25.63 21.25 37.36
CA ALA A 223 -24.72 20.75 36.33
C ALA A 223 -23.24 20.94 36.72
N PHE A 224 -22.88 22.07 37.34
CA PHE A 224 -21.51 22.27 37.85
C PHE A 224 -21.15 21.23 38.93
N ALA A 225 -22.09 20.87 39.80
CA ALA A 225 -21.89 19.84 40.81
C ALA A 225 -21.77 18.41 40.21
N MET A 226 -22.33 18.16 39.02
CA MET A 226 -22.27 16.87 38.34
C MET A 226 -20.93 16.57 37.62
N ILE A 227 -19.98 17.51 37.61
CA ILE A 227 -18.62 17.29 37.04
C ILE A 227 -17.75 16.39 37.96
N ASP A 228 -18.13 16.25 39.23
CA ASP A 228 -17.45 15.44 40.27
C ASP A 228 -17.84 13.94 40.20
N ARG A 229 -17.76 13.34 38.99
CA ARG A 229 -18.20 11.98 38.68
C ARG A 229 -17.03 11.00 38.45
N PRO A 230 -16.95 9.83 39.13
CA PRO A 230 -15.82 8.90 39.02
C PRO A 230 -15.59 8.23 37.64
N ASP A 231 -16.52 8.33 36.69
CA ASP A 231 -16.44 7.70 35.37
C ASP A 231 -15.81 8.58 34.28
N VAL A 232 -15.45 9.82 34.60
CA VAL A 232 -14.81 10.77 33.67
C VAL A 232 -13.28 10.66 33.75
N LYS A 233 -12.62 10.42 32.61
CA LYS A 233 -11.15 10.22 32.54
C LYS A 233 -10.31 11.50 32.42
N ALA A 234 -10.94 12.66 32.24
CA ALA A 234 -10.25 13.94 32.10
C ALA A 234 -10.08 14.64 33.45
N ASP A 235 -9.11 15.55 33.53
CA ASP A 235 -8.82 16.32 34.76
C ASP A 235 -10.03 17.18 35.18
N HIS A 236 -10.64 16.88 36.33
CA HIS A 236 -11.86 17.57 36.79
C HIS A 236 -11.69 19.10 36.91
N PRO A 237 -10.59 19.66 37.47
CA PRO A 237 -10.36 21.10 37.45
C PRO A 237 -10.38 21.73 36.04
N THR A 238 -9.85 21.03 35.03
CA THR A 238 -9.90 21.46 33.62
C THR A 238 -11.33 21.49 33.09
N LEU A 239 -12.16 20.51 33.42
CA LEU A 239 -13.58 20.47 33.03
C LEU A 239 -14.42 21.53 33.75
N GLU A 240 -14.18 21.76 35.04
CA GLU A 240 -14.86 22.80 35.82
C GLU A 240 -14.54 24.21 35.30
N ALA A 241 -13.26 24.47 34.98
CA ALA A 241 -12.81 25.73 34.40
C ALA A 241 -13.37 25.94 32.98
N LEU A 242 -13.57 24.87 32.21
CA LEU A 242 -14.18 24.92 30.88
C LEU A 242 -15.69 25.19 30.94
N PHE A 243 -16.40 24.59 31.89
CA PHE A 243 -17.86 24.69 31.99
C PHE A 243 -18.32 26.04 32.59
N ASP A 244 -17.73 26.49 33.70
CA ASP A 244 -18.09 27.77 34.33
C ASP A 244 -16.88 28.38 35.07
N PRO A 245 -16.11 29.28 34.42
CA PRO A 245 -14.92 29.90 35.00
C PRO A 245 -15.16 30.61 36.34
N ASP A 246 -16.29 31.32 36.50
CA ASP A 246 -16.61 32.03 37.73
C ASP A 246 -16.89 31.06 38.89
N ARG A 247 -17.58 29.94 38.63
CA ARG A 247 -17.78 28.87 39.63
C ARG A 247 -16.50 28.11 39.94
N PHE A 248 -15.63 27.87 38.98
CA PHE A 248 -14.30 27.30 39.21
C PHE A 248 -13.46 28.22 40.12
N LEU A 249 -13.44 29.53 39.84
CA LEU A 249 -12.77 30.53 40.67
C LEU A 249 -13.40 30.60 42.07
N ALA A 250 -14.73 30.50 42.18
CA ALA A 250 -15.44 30.38 43.46
C ALA A 250 -15.07 29.09 44.22
N LYS A 251 -14.98 27.93 43.55
CA LYS A 251 -14.63 26.65 44.18
C LYS A 251 -13.22 26.69 44.77
N TYR A 252 -12.22 27.21 44.05
CA TYR A 252 -10.82 27.11 44.45
C TYR A 252 -10.18 28.36 45.07
N PHE A 253 -10.65 29.58 44.77
CA PHE A 253 -9.91 30.81 45.08
C PHE A 253 -10.70 31.90 45.82
N LEU A 254 -12.04 31.90 45.80
CA LEU A 254 -12.88 32.92 46.45
C LEU A 254 -13.71 32.37 47.62
N ASP A 255 -14.36 33.23 48.41
CA ASP A 255 -15.34 32.86 49.46
C ASP A 255 -16.77 32.66 48.93
N GLY A 256 -17.04 32.99 47.67
CA GLY A 256 -18.32 32.78 47.00
C GLY A 256 -18.24 33.12 45.50
N LEU A 257 -19.38 33.04 44.80
CA LEU A 257 -19.48 33.50 43.41
C LEU A 257 -19.27 35.01 43.35
N HIS A 258 -18.25 35.47 42.62
CA HIS A 258 -17.74 36.85 42.64
C HIS A 258 -17.36 37.37 44.05
N GLY A 259 -16.98 36.45 44.96
CA GLY A 259 -16.56 36.74 46.33
C GLY A 259 -15.14 37.32 46.48
N GLN A 260 -14.68 37.43 47.73
CA GLN A 260 -13.33 37.94 48.05
C GLN A 260 -12.24 36.86 47.94
N PRO A 261 -10.96 37.22 47.70
CA PRO A 261 -9.88 36.24 47.51
C PRO A 261 -9.45 35.54 48.81
N VAL A 262 -9.52 34.20 48.84
CA VAL A 262 -9.16 33.37 50.00
C VAL A 262 -7.81 32.67 49.77
N TYR A 263 -6.73 33.38 50.10
CA TYR A 263 -5.33 32.94 49.88
C TYR A 263 -4.94 31.58 50.50
N GLU A 264 -5.72 31.10 51.47
CA GLU A 264 -5.51 29.82 52.14
C GLU A 264 -6.22 28.64 51.48
N LYS A 265 -7.31 28.90 50.72
CA LYS A 265 -8.20 27.89 50.13
C LYS A 265 -7.48 26.96 49.16
N ARG A 266 -6.45 27.47 48.47
CA ARG A 266 -5.56 26.68 47.61
C ARG A 266 -4.09 27.00 47.90
N LYS A 267 -3.34 25.99 48.35
CA LYS A 267 -1.90 26.11 48.67
C LYS A 267 -0.98 25.83 47.48
N THR A 268 -1.32 24.91 46.58
CA THR A 268 -0.60 24.62 45.33
C THR A 268 -1.32 25.21 44.11
N PRO A 269 -0.61 25.68 43.07
CA PRO A 269 -1.24 25.99 41.80
C PRO A 269 -2.01 24.78 41.25
N ILE A 270 -3.08 25.05 40.52
CA ILE A 270 -3.80 24.07 39.70
C ILE A 270 -3.15 24.10 38.31
N ILE A 271 -2.97 22.94 37.69
CA ILE A 271 -2.38 22.80 36.36
C ILE A 271 -3.48 22.24 35.46
N LEU A 272 -4.00 23.06 34.56
CA LEU A 272 -4.99 22.68 33.55
C LEU A 272 -4.26 22.29 32.27
N GLU A 273 -4.81 21.35 31.50
CA GLU A 273 -4.19 20.91 30.24
C GLU A 273 -4.53 21.88 29.09
N SER A 274 -3.55 22.28 28.26
CA SER A 274 -3.70 23.48 27.38
C SER A 274 -4.64 23.35 26.19
N TRP A 275 -5.07 22.14 25.81
CA TRP A 275 -5.94 21.91 24.65
C TRP A 275 -7.31 22.61 24.69
N PHE A 276 -7.75 23.20 25.83
CA PHE A 276 -8.99 23.96 25.90
C PHE A 276 -8.92 25.25 26.77
N ALA A 277 -9.51 26.32 26.24
CA ALA A 277 -10.09 27.48 26.94
C ALA A 277 -9.22 28.31 27.92
N SER A 278 -8.06 28.83 27.48
CA SER A 278 -7.28 29.76 28.32
C SER A 278 -7.90 31.18 28.44
N GLU A 279 -8.50 31.75 27.38
CA GLU A 279 -8.96 33.17 27.38
C GLU A 279 -10.17 33.48 28.26
N HIS A 280 -11.24 32.68 28.24
CA HIS A 280 -12.41 32.93 29.10
C HIS A 280 -12.05 32.86 30.59
N LEU A 281 -11.12 31.97 30.96
CA LEU A 281 -10.62 31.86 32.32
C LEU A 281 -9.71 33.04 32.71
N LYS A 282 -8.84 33.51 31.80
CA LYS A 282 -8.08 34.76 31.98
C LYS A 282 -9.03 35.95 32.17
N GLN A 283 -10.14 36.00 31.43
CA GLN A 283 -11.15 37.06 31.53
C GLN A 283 -11.94 37.02 32.84
N ALA A 284 -12.39 35.85 33.31
CA ALA A 284 -13.05 35.74 34.62
C ALA A 284 -12.09 36.05 35.78
N ALA A 285 -10.80 35.72 35.63
CA ALA A 285 -9.76 36.09 36.60
C ALA A 285 -9.36 37.59 36.57
N LYS A 286 -9.81 38.37 35.56
CA LYS A 286 -9.39 39.76 35.26
C LYS A 286 -9.97 40.80 36.24
N GLY A 287 -9.65 40.61 37.52
CA GLY A 287 -10.08 41.45 38.63
C GLY A 287 -9.69 40.89 39.99
N ILE A 288 -9.32 39.60 40.10
CA ILE A 288 -8.98 38.93 41.36
C ILE A 288 -7.54 39.27 41.77
N PRO A 289 -7.30 40.02 42.86
CA PRO A 289 -5.96 40.48 43.21
C PRO A 289 -4.97 39.33 43.48
N LYS A 290 -3.82 39.37 42.78
CA LYS A 290 -2.69 38.43 42.90
C LYS A 290 -2.99 36.98 42.49
N LEU A 291 -4.12 36.71 41.83
CA LEU A 291 -4.30 35.46 41.11
C LEU A 291 -3.59 35.54 39.75
N LEU A 292 -2.99 34.44 39.32
CA LEU A 292 -2.33 34.28 38.02
C LEU A 292 -3.04 33.17 37.24
N VAL A 293 -3.30 33.42 35.96
CA VAL A 293 -3.73 32.44 34.95
C VAL A 293 -2.78 32.62 33.77
N GLU A 294 -1.82 31.72 33.61
CA GLU A 294 -0.73 31.85 32.64
C GLU A 294 -0.52 30.54 31.88
N GLU A 295 -0.14 30.63 30.60
CA GLU A 295 0.12 29.48 29.75
C GLU A 295 1.63 29.22 29.72
N THR A 296 2.05 28.00 30.04
CA THR A 296 3.45 27.66 30.32
C THR A 296 3.78 26.22 29.90
N SER A 297 5.06 25.95 29.64
CA SER A 297 5.55 24.58 29.48
C SER A 297 5.88 23.96 30.85
N ARG A 298 5.45 22.72 31.08
CA ARG A 298 5.99 21.86 32.13
C ARG A 298 6.93 20.80 31.53
N PRO A 299 8.01 20.40 32.23
CA PRO A 299 8.80 19.22 31.88
C PRO A 299 7.94 17.96 32.06
N THR A 300 8.28 16.92 31.30
CA THR A 300 7.61 15.62 31.28
C THR A 300 8.62 14.51 30.98
N ASP A 301 8.45 13.34 31.60
CA ASP A 301 9.37 12.21 31.53
C ASP A 301 8.73 10.94 30.93
N ILE A 302 9.56 9.90 30.77
CA ILE A 302 9.26 8.52 30.30
C ILE A 302 8.74 8.41 28.85
N ALA A 303 7.82 9.25 28.39
CA ALA A 303 7.09 9.11 27.12
C ALA A 303 7.58 10.00 25.96
N GLY A 304 8.87 10.30 25.89
CA GLY A 304 9.55 10.97 24.76
C GLY A 304 9.26 12.47 24.56
N ASN A 305 8.05 12.94 24.84
CA ASN A 305 7.67 14.36 24.73
C ASN A 305 8.31 15.20 25.86
N ARG A 306 9.32 16.01 25.51
CA ARG A 306 10.16 16.76 26.49
C ARG A 306 9.54 18.04 27.04
N ARG A 307 8.40 18.49 26.50
CA ARG A 307 7.59 19.63 27.01
C ARG A 307 6.12 19.33 26.78
N ARG A 308 5.27 19.62 27.77
CA ARG A 308 3.81 19.74 27.55
C ARG A 308 3.35 21.15 27.92
N VAL A 309 2.60 21.79 27.03
CA VAL A 309 1.95 23.08 27.30
C VAL A 309 0.78 22.87 28.25
N CYS A 310 0.61 23.78 29.21
CA CYS A 310 -0.43 23.74 30.23
C CYS A 310 -0.80 25.16 30.69
N VAL A 311 -1.97 25.32 31.30
CA VAL A 311 -2.39 26.59 31.90
C VAL A 311 -2.27 26.45 33.42
N ILE A 312 -1.38 27.24 34.03
CA ILE A 312 -1.18 27.26 35.48
C ILE A 312 -2.07 28.33 36.12
N VAL A 313 -2.86 27.93 37.10
CA VAL A 313 -3.78 28.80 37.86
C VAL A 313 -3.40 28.82 39.32
N GLY A 314 -3.10 29.98 39.88
CA GLY A 314 -2.87 30.11 41.31
C GLY A 314 -2.30 31.45 41.76
N TRP A 315 -2.12 31.61 43.07
CA TRP A 315 -1.58 32.84 43.63
C TRP A 315 -0.17 33.12 43.11
N ALA A 316 0.05 34.31 42.54
CA ALA A 316 1.23 34.64 41.73
C ALA A 316 2.57 34.31 42.42
N LYS A 317 2.71 34.59 43.73
CA LYS A 317 3.92 34.27 44.52
C LYS A 317 4.28 32.76 44.52
N ARG A 318 3.31 31.88 44.28
CA ARG A 318 3.51 30.41 44.17
C ARG A 318 3.58 29.95 42.72
N ALA A 319 2.70 30.46 41.86
CA ALA A 319 2.66 30.08 40.44
C ALA A 319 3.92 30.52 39.68
N VAL A 320 4.38 31.77 39.85
CA VAL A 320 5.63 32.27 39.23
C VAL A 320 6.84 31.43 39.68
N LYS A 321 6.91 31.01 40.95
CA LYS A 321 7.98 30.13 41.43
C LYS A 321 7.96 28.77 40.74
N GLN A 322 6.78 28.22 40.44
CA GLN A 322 6.64 26.96 39.73
C GLN A 322 7.11 27.08 38.27
N ILE A 323 6.68 28.14 37.56
CA ILE A 323 7.10 28.46 36.19
C ILE A 323 8.64 28.62 36.12
N GLN A 324 9.22 29.39 37.05
CA GLN A 324 10.68 29.58 37.13
C GLN A 324 11.44 28.27 37.35
N SER A 325 10.90 27.35 38.16
CA SER A 325 11.49 26.03 38.37
C SER A 325 11.50 25.23 37.06
N TRP A 326 10.36 25.14 36.38
CA TRP A 326 10.22 24.41 35.11
C TRP A 326 11.08 25.00 34.00
N HIS A 327 11.16 26.32 33.85
CA HIS A 327 12.02 26.96 32.86
C HIS A 327 13.51 26.69 33.13
N SER A 328 13.92 26.61 34.40
CA SER A 328 15.31 26.28 34.77
C SER A 328 15.66 24.83 34.43
N GLU A 329 14.76 23.90 34.73
CA GLU A 329 14.89 22.47 34.44
C GLU A 329 14.93 22.19 32.92
N ILE A 330 14.03 22.84 32.17
CA ILE A 330 13.99 22.78 30.71
C ILE A 330 15.29 23.34 30.08
N ALA A 331 15.86 24.41 30.62
CA ALA A 331 17.12 24.98 30.12
C ALA A 331 18.32 24.05 30.38
N GLN A 332 18.38 23.40 31.54
CA GLN A 332 19.44 22.44 31.87
C GLN A 332 19.44 21.22 30.92
N LEU A 333 18.27 20.73 30.52
CA LEU A 333 18.15 19.66 29.52
C LEU A 333 18.70 20.09 28.16
N GLN A 334 18.37 21.31 27.70
CA GLN A 334 18.89 21.83 26.43
C GLN A 334 20.42 22.00 26.43
N GLU A 335 21.00 22.45 27.55
CA GLU A 335 22.46 22.58 27.67
C GLU A 335 23.18 21.22 27.63
N GLN A 336 22.51 20.14 28.08
CA GLN A 336 23.03 18.77 27.99
C GLN A 336 22.93 18.18 26.58
N ASP A 337 21.84 18.45 25.84
CA ASP A 337 21.72 18.03 24.44
C ASP A 337 22.78 18.71 23.56
N ILE A 338 22.95 20.04 23.66
CA ILE A 338 23.96 20.80 22.89
C ILE A 338 25.36 20.23 23.10
N LYS A 339 25.75 19.97 24.36
CA LYS A 339 27.06 19.38 24.71
C LYS A 339 27.20 17.92 24.29
N ARG A 340 26.12 17.23 23.93
CA ARG A 340 26.18 15.89 23.31
C ARG A 340 26.45 16.04 21.81
N GLU A 341 25.64 16.86 21.13
CA GLU A 341 25.78 17.16 19.70
C GLU A 341 27.15 17.76 19.32
N GLU A 342 27.73 18.60 20.19
CA GLU A 342 29.08 19.15 19.97
C GLU A 342 30.17 18.06 19.97
N ARG A 343 30.10 17.08 20.89
CA ARG A 343 31.05 15.95 20.92
C ARG A 343 30.83 14.98 19.78
N GLU A 344 29.57 14.64 19.49
CA GLU A 344 29.19 13.79 18.35
C GLU A 344 29.77 14.36 17.03
N ARG A 345 29.73 15.69 16.87
CA ARG A 345 30.30 16.43 15.71
C ARG A 345 31.83 16.53 15.69
N GLU A 346 32.50 16.54 16.84
CA GLU A 346 33.97 16.48 16.91
C GLU A 346 34.50 15.07 16.60
N GLU A 347 33.83 14.03 17.11
CA GLU A 347 34.16 12.63 16.84
C GLU A 347 33.96 12.26 15.37
N GLU A 348 32.89 12.72 14.73
CA GLU A 348 32.63 12.48 13.29
C GLU A 348 33.72 13.11 12.40
N LYS A 349 34.16 14.33 12.70
CA LYS A 349 35.25 15.00 11.96
C LYS A 349 36.60 14.28 12.09
N LEU A 350 36.89 13.69 13.25
CA LEU A 350 38.08 12.84 13.42
C LEU A 350 37.94 11.52 12.65
N ALA A 351 36.75 10.92 12.64
CA ALA A 351 36.46 9.68 11.92
C ALA A 351 36.48 9.84 10.38
N GLU A 352 36.30 11.06 9.86
CA GLU A 352 36.36 11.35 8.43
C GLU A 352 37.78 11.31 7.86
N ILE A 353 38.70 12.10 8.40
CA ILE A 353 40.06 12.26 7.85
C ILE A 353 40.95 11.05 8.20
N LYS A 354 40.49 10.18 9.11
CA LYS A 354 41.22 9.02 9.63
C LYS A 354 41.97 8.20 8.55
N PRO A 355 41.38 7.78 7.41
CA PRO A 355 42.05 6.92 6.44
C PRO A 355 43.35 7.52 5.90
N HIS A 356 43.36 8.83 5.61
CA HIS A 356 44.57 9.53 5.18
C HIS A 356 45.61 9.62 6.31
N THR A 357 45.18 9.90 7.54
CA THR A 357 46.10 9.97 8.71
C THR A 357 46.68 8.62 9.13
N ASP A 358 46.08 7.51 8.72
CA ASP A 358 46.62 6.17 8.94
C ASP A 358 47.59 5.80 7.79
N TYR A 359 47.19 5.98 6.52
CA TYR A 359 48.08 5.78 5.36
C TYR A 359 49.38 6.63 5.43
N ALA A 360 49.26 7.93 5.72
CA ALA A 360 50.42 8.84 5.82
C ALA A 360 51.37 8.49 6.98
N ARG A 361 50.86 7.85 8.04
CA ARG A 361 51.61 7.41 9.22
C ARG A 361 52.43 6.16 8.92
N GLU A 362 51.88 5.24 8.14
CA GLU A 362 52.51 3.96 7.78
C GLU A 362 53.52 4.11 6.63
N LYS A 363 53.16 4.80 5.54
CA LYS A 363 53.94 4.79 4.30
C LYS A 363 55.12 5.77 4.26
N ARG A 364 55.12 6.82 5.11
CA ARG A 364 56.16 7.87 5.27
C ARG A 364 57.08 8.06 4.05
N PRO A 365 56.58 8.63 2.94
CA PRO A 365 57.35 8.74 1.70
C PRO A 365 58.63 9.55 1.88
N ALA A 366 59.74 9.03 1.35
CA ALA A 366 61.02 9.71 1.31
C ALA A 366 61.57 9.70 -0.12
N GLN A 367 61.16 10.68 -0.92
CA GLN A 367 61.77 10.91 -2.23
C GLN A 367 61.58 12.34 -2.72
N SER A 368 62.56 12.83 -3.49
CA SER A 368 62.58 14.17 -4.07
C SER A 368 63.06 14.07 -5.51
N GLY A 369 62.15 14.24 -6.46
CA GLY A 369 62.40 14.20 -7.90
C GLY A 369 61.15 14.67 -8.66
N PRO A 370 61.24 14.85 -9.99
CA PRO A 370 60.06 15.14 -10.81
C PRO A 370 59.12 13.93 -10.78
N PHE A 371 57.87 14.13 -10.38
CA PHE A 371 56.87 13.06 -10.39
C PHE A 371 56.50 12.68 -11.83
N THR A 372 56.07 11.44 -12.02
CA THR A 372 55.54 10.93 -13.30
C THR A 372 54.15 10.35 -13.10
N LEU A 373 53.42 10.07 -14.17
CA LEU A 373 52.07 9.49 -14.08
C LEU A 373 52.01 8.20 -13.22
N ASN A 374 53.07 7.39 -13.23
CA ASN A 374 53.18 6.19 -12.36
C ASN A 374 53.18 6.50 -10.85
N HIS A 375 53.56 7.71 -10.43
CA HIS A 375 53.56 8.13 -9.03
C HIS A 375 52.17 8.62 -8.58
N LEU A 376 51.30 8.98 -9.53
CA LEU A 376 49.91 9.33 -9.28
C LEU A 376 49.07 8.12 -8.87
N VAL A 377 49.47 6.92 -9.29
CA VAL A 377 48.66 5.69 -9.13
C VAL A 377 48.27 5.49 -7.68
N GLY A 378 46.99 5.27 -7.43
CA GLY A 378 46.43 5.11 -6.10
C GLY A 378 45.08 5.78 -5.90
N SER A 379 44.54 5.59 -4.70
CA SER A 379 43.24 6.14 -4.27
C SER A 379 43.45 7.37 -3.38
N TYR A 380 42.65 8.41 -3.61
CA TYR A 380 42.68 9.69 -2.90
C TYR A 380 41.29 10.04 -2.40
N MET A 381 41.20 10.49 -1.15
CA MET A 381 40.07 11.32 -0.70
C MET A 381 40.21 12.71 -1.32
N VAL A 382 39.10 13.31 -1.69
CA VAL A 382 39.03 14.69 -2.21
C VAL A 382 38.34 15.57 -1.18
N LYS A 383 38.77 16.82 -1.06
CA LYS A 383 38.08 17.88 -0.29
C LYS A 383 37.82 19.09 -1.16
N CYS A 384 36.67 19.73 -0.97
CA CYS A 384 36.27 20.94 -1.68
C CYS A 384 35.26 21.73 -0.82
N SER A 385 35.72 22.77 -0.12
CA SER A 385 34.91 23.50 0.85
C SER A 385 33.65 24.15 0.27
N LYS A 386 33.65 24.53 -1.02
CA LYS A 386 32.47 25.10 -1.71
C LYS A 386 31.33 24.06 -1.79
N LEU A 387 31.68 22.80 -2.07
CA LEU A 387 30.73 21.68 -2.14
C LEU A 387 30.35 21.16 -0.75
N GLU A 388 31.29 21.16 0.20
CA GLU A 388 31.02 20.78 1.60
C GLU A 388 30.04 21.73 2.30
N ASP A 389 30.07 23.03 2.00
CA ASP A 389 29.19 24.02 2.63
C ASP A 389 27.80 24.14 1.99
N GLU A 390 27.68 24.02 0.67
CA GLU A 390 26.38 24.10 -0.02
C GLU A 390 25.50 22.86 0.24
N TYR A 391 26.10 21.70 0.51
CA TYR A 391 25.39 20.42 0.64
C TYR A 391 25.39 19.81 2.05
N ARG A 392 25.63 20.61 3.11
CA ARG A 392 25.70 20.18 4.53
C ARG A 392 24.53 19.34 5.06
N ASN A 393 23.37 19.35 4.39
CA ASN A 393 22.18 18.58 4.77
C ASN A 393 22.04 17.25 3.98
N CYS A 394 23.00 16.85 3.16
CA CYS A 394 23.08 15.51 2.59
C CYS A 394 24.02 14.63 3.43
N GLU A 395 23.58 13.43 3.82
CA GLU A 395 24.47 12.47 4.48
C GLU A 395 25.54 12.00 3.48
N VAL A 396 26.80 12.33 3.78
CA VAL A 396 28.04 11.61 3.44
C VAL A 396 28.20 11.13 1.98
N TYR A 397 28.36 12.08 1.04
CA TYR A 397 29.10 11.81 -0.21
C TYR A 397 30.59 12.06 0.00
N ARG A 398 31.35 11.00 0.29
CA ARG A 398 32.82 11.05 0.38
C ARG A 398 33.43 11.12 -1.02
N MET A 399 33.81 12.33 -1.42
CA MET A 399 34.48 12.62 -2.68
C MET A 399 35.81 11.84 -2.79
N THR A 400 36.09 11.20 -3.93
CA THR A 400 37.34 10.46 -4.19
C THR A 400 37.84 10.61 -5.63
N LEU A 401 39.15 10.40 -5.79
CA LEU A 401 39.83 10.29 -7.09
C LEU A 401 40.70 9.02 -7.05
N ASP A 402 40.55 8.16 -8.05
CA ASP A 402 41.19 6.84 -8.13
C ASP A 402 41.98 6.76 -9.44
N ILE A 403 43.30 6.92 -9.36
CA ILE A 403 44.19 7.09 -10.53
C ILE A 403 44.86 5.76 -10.89
N HIS A 404 44.78 5.37 -12.16
CA HIS A 404 45.31 4.10 -12.67
C HIS A 404 46.70 4.23 -13.29
N ALA A 405 47.34 3.08 -13.48
CA ALA A 405 48.59 3.00 -14.25
C ALA A 405 48.36 3.52 -15.69
N PRO A 406 49.35 4.21 -16.30
CA PRO A 406 49.22 4.72 -17.66
C PRO A 406 48.96 3.60 -18.67
N THR A 407 47.84 3.68 -19.39
CA THR A 407 47.46 2.75 -20.46
C THR A 407 48.22 3.04 -21.76
N SER A 408 48.69 4.27 -21.93
CA SER A 408 49.50 4.74 -23.06
C SER A 408 50.67 5.58 -22.56
N SER A 409 51.69 5.77 -23.42
CA SER A 409 52.78 6.71 -23.17
C SER A 409 52.34 8.18 -23.11
N LEU A 410 51.11 8.50 -23.53
CA LEU A 410 50.56 9.85 -23.56
C LEU A 410 49.84 10.27 -22.27
N GLY A 411 49.27 9.32 -21.52
CA GLY A 411 48.42 9.64 -20.37
C GLY A 411 48.01 8.45 -19.49
N ALA A 412 47.43 8.80 -18.35
CA ALA A 412 46.77 7.90 -17.42
C ALA A 412 45.28 8.25 -17.31
N VAL A 413 44.49 7.31 -16.83
CA VAL A 413 43.04 7.48 -16.65
C VAL A 413 42.71 7.38 -15.16
N ALA A 414 41.75 8.17 -14.69
CA ALA A 414 41.31 8.16 -13.31
C ALA A 414 39.78 8.20 -13.23
N ALA A 415 39.21 7.45 -12.28
CA ALA A 415 37.81 7.60 -11.89
C ALA A 415 37.72 8.73 -10.86
N PHE A 416 36.79 9.68 -11.04
CA PHE A 416 36.56 10.75 -10.08
C PHE A 416 35.11 10.78 -9.63
N ASN A 417 34.89 11.11 -8.36
CA ASN A 417 33.59 11.47 -7.81
C ASN A 417 33.80 12.66 -6.86
N PHE A 418 33.25 13.81 -7.22
CA PHE A 418 33.26 15.04 -6.42
C PHE A 418 31.89 15.28 -5.75
N GLY A 419 31.15 14.22 -5.43
CA GLY A 419 29.88 14.23 -4.69
C GLY A 419 28.66 14.77 -5.44
N ILE A 420 28.89 15.70 -6.36
CA ILE A 420 27.92 16.31 -7.30
C ILE A 420 28.24 16.03 -8.77
N LEU A 421 29.45 15.55 -9.07
CA LEU A 421 29.90 15.18 -10.42
C LEU A 421 30.73 13.91 -10.31
N GLU A 422 30.49 12.93 -11.18
CA GLU A 422 31.37 11.76 -11.30
C GLU A 422 31.56 11.29 -12.75
N GLY A 423 32.62 10.51 -12.96
CA GLY A 423 32.96 9.92 -14.25
C GLY A 423 34.47 9.76 -14.43
N THR A 424 34.94 9.95 -15.66
CA THR A 424 36.32 9.67 -16.05
C THR A 424 37.14 10.94 -16.26
N MET A 425 38.41 10.89 -15.88
CA MET A 425 39.37 11.98 -16.00
C MET A 425 40.63 11.46 -16.69
N LEU A 426 40.94 12.03 -17.87
CA LEU A 426 42.23 11.82 -18.53
C LEU A 426 43.28 12.72 -17.86
N LEU A 427 44.43 12.15 -17.54
CA LEU A 427 45.55 12.82 -16.87
C LEU A 427 46.81 12.71 -17.73
N ALA A 428 47.48 13.84 -17.98
CA ALA A 428 48.71 13.87 -18.76
C ALA A 428 49.75 14.85 -18.19
N SER A 429 51.01 14.63 -18.55
CA SER A 429 52.14 15.50 -18.18
C SER A 429 52.24 16.78 -19.03
N SER A 430 51.42 16.94 -20.07
CA SER A 430 51.28 18.18 -20.84
C SER A 430 49.94 18.26 -21.58
N GLU A 431 49.49 19.46 -21.93
CA GLU A 431 48.28 19.69 -22.73
C GLU A 431 48.34 19.00 -24.10
N ASP A 432 49.50 19.02 -24.76
CA ASP A 432 49.71 18.39 -26.09
C ASP A 432 49.64 16.85 -26.01
N SER A 433 50.08 16.28 -24.89
CA SER A 433 49.90 14.85 -24.58
C SER A 433 48.43 14.53 -24.28
N LEU A 434 47.73 15.40 -23.54
CA LEU A 434 46.32 15.23 -23.18
C LEU A 434 45.39 15.26 -24.39
N GLU A 435 45.64 16.19 -25.33
CA GLU A 435 44.89 16.31 -26.59
C GLU A 435 45.05 15.05 -27.45
N ARG A 436 46.28 14.58 -27.65
CA ARG A 436 46.56 13.34 -28.40
C ARG A 436 46.05 12.08 -27.70
N PHE A 437 46.09 12.03 -26.36
CA PHE A 437 45.55 10.89 -25.61
C PHE A 437 44.02 10.82 -25.75
N ARG A 438 43.33 11.98 -25.73
CA ARG A 438 41.91 12.07 -26.06
C ARG A 438 41.61 11.57 -27.49
N GLU A 439 42.46 11.87 -28.47
CA GLU A 439 42.33 11.32 -29.84
C GLU A 439 42.60 9.80 -29.89
N GLU A 440 43.60 9.30 -29.16
CA GLU A 440 43.90 7.87 -29.05
C GLU A 440 42.72 7.08 -28.46
N GLN A 441 42.11 7.57 -27.37
CA GLN A 441 40.90 6.97 -26.79
C GLN A 441 39.66 7.09 -27.70
N ALA A 442 39.66 8.00 -28.69
CA ALA A 442 38.53 8.21 -29.60
C ALA A 442 38.62 7.45 -30.94
N ALA A 443 39.75 6.80 -31.23
CA ALA A 443 40.04 6.21 -32.56
C ALA A 443 39.93 4.68 -32.61
N CYS A 444 39.75 3.99 -31.48
CA CYS A 444 39.97 2.54 -31.37
C CYS A 444 38.74 1.65 -31.66
N SER A 445 37.69 2.17 -32.32
CA SER A 445 36.34 1.55 -32.35
C SER A 445 35.83 0.98 -33.68
N ASP A 446 36.56 1.10 -34.81
CA ASP A 446 36.01 0.86 -36.17
C ASP A 446 36.62 -0.37 -36.90
N TYR A 447 35.96 -1.54 -36.85
CA TYR A 447 36.25 -2.77 -37.63
C TYR A 447 35.06 -3.76 -37.53
N GLU A 448 34.78 -4.72 -38.43
CA GLU A 448 35.27 -5.11 -39.77
C GLU A 448 34.07 -5.41 -40.71
N ASP A 449 34.26 -5.45 -42.05
CA ASP A 449 33.60 -6.46 -42.93
C ASP A 449 34.26 -6.55 -44.34
N LYS A 450 34.26 -7.76 -44.93
CA LYS A 450 34.49 -8.18 -46.35
C LYS A 450 35.88 -8.28 -46.99
N GLU A 451 36.19 -9.52 -47.38
CA GLU A 451 36.86 -9.92 -48.65
C GLU A 451 35.75 -10.37 -49.67
N VAL A 452 35.91 -10.71 -50.96
CA VAL A 452 37.03 -10.94 -51.91
C VAL A 452 36.57 -10.53 -53.33
N SER A 453 37.47 -10.15 -54.25
CA SER A 453 37.60 -10.67 -55.64
C SER A 453 38.30 -9.73 -56.64
N ASP A 454 39.58 -9.99 -56.91
CA ASP A 454 40.30 -10.07 -58.20
C ASP A 454 40.22 -9.01 -59.33
N LEU A 455 41.43 -8.48 -59.60
CA LEU A 455 42.12 -8.28 -60.90
C LEU A 455 42.02 -6.98 -61.76
N GLU A 456 43.23 -6.49 -62.07
CA GLU A 456 43.74 -5.89 -63.33
C GLU A 456 43.33 -4.48 -63.85
N SER A 457 44.07 -3.48 -63.34
CA SER A 457 45.07 -2.71 -64.14
C SER A 457 44.69 -1.46 -65.00
N HIS A 458 45.75 -0.66 -65.25
CA HIS A 458 45.95 0.35 -66.30
C HIS A 458 45.09 1.64 -66.41
N THR A 459 45.56 2.67 -65.70
CA THR A 459 45.93 4.00 -66.24
C THR A 459 45.38 4.47 -67.61
N THR A 460 44.59 5.56 -67.63
CA THR A 460 44.91 6.82 -68.38
C THR A 460 43.86 7.92 -68.12
N SER A 461 44.14 9.16 -68.53
CA SER A 461 43.36 10.37 -68.14
C SER A 461 42.25 10.78 -69.12
N GLY A 462 41.07 11.17 -68.60
CA GLY A 462 40.01 11.84 -69.36
C GLY A 462 39.04 12.66 -68.50
N LYS A 463 38.55 13.80 -69.01
CA LYS A 463 37.50 14.66 -68.39
C LYS A 463 36.19 14.43 -69.19
N ARG A 464 34.96 14.38 -68.65
CA ARG A 464 34.28 15.30 -67.71
C ARG A 464 32.98 14.67 -67.12
N LYS A 465 32.61 15.04 -65.87
CA LYS A 465 31.28 14.90 -65.19
C LYS A 465 30.78 13.44 -64.96
N HIS A 466 29.99 13.11 -63.93
CA HIS A 466 29.20 13.92 -62.97
C HIS A 466 29.00 13.22 -61.60
N LYS A 467 28.93 13.99 -60.49
CA LYS A 467 28.48 13.62 -59.12
C LYS A 467 29.32 12.60 -58.32
N GLY A 468 29.51 12.91 -57.03
CA GLY A 468 30.15 12.10 -55.99
C GLY A 468 30.12 12.85 -54.65
N SER A 469 30.06 12.14 -53.52
CA SER A 469 29.85 12.66 -52.16
C SER A 469 30.98 13.58 -51.63
N GLN A 470 30.62 14.53 -50.76
CA GLN A 470 31.57 15.18 -49.84
C GLN A 470 31.57 14.43 -48.50
N GLY A 471 32.75 14.11 -47.97
CA GLY A 471 32.94 13.90 -46.54
C GLY A 471 33.06 15.23 -45.80
N THR A 472 32.82 15.24 -44.48
CA THR A 472 33.02 16.43 -43.63
C THR A 472 34.19 16.22 -42.68
N SER A 473 34.88 17.31 -42.34
CA SER A 473 36.16 17.30 -41.62
C SER A 473 35.96 17.73 -40.15
N ILE A 474 36.68 17.05 -39.24
CA ILE A 474 36.83 17.45 -37.84
C ILE A 474 37.64 18.77 -37.76
N LYS A 475 37.42 19.59 -36.72
CA LYS A 475 38.12 20.85 -36.48
C LYS A 475 39.15 20.73 -35.35
N PRO A 476 40.28 21.46 -35.39
CA PRO A 476 41.31 21.41 -34.35
C PRO A 476 40.93 22.22 -33.09
N PHE A 477 41.56 21.84 -31.98
CA PHE A 477 41.50 22.46 -30.65
C PHE A 477 42.01 23.92 -30.66
N LYS A 478 41.61 24.71 -29.64
CA LYS A 478 42.10 26.08 -29.45
C LYS A 478 42.71 26.25 -28.07
N ARG A 479 44.02 26.50 -28.03
CA ARG A 479 44.75 26.92 -26.82
C ARG A 479 44.08 28.15 -26.18
N ARG A 480 43.47 27.92 -25.01
CA ARG A 480 42.84 28.95 -24.17
C ARG A 480 43.42 29.04 -22.76
N LEU A 481 44.14 28.01 -22.30
CA LEU A 481 45.08 28.14 -21.21
C LEU A 481 46.18 29.12 -21.67
N GLY A 482 46.24 30.26 -20.97
CA GLY A 482 46.78 31.50 -21.54
C GLY A 482 48.29 31.42 -21.84
N GLY A 483 48.68 31.79 -23.06
CA GLY A 483 50.07 31.81 -23.49
C GLY A 483 50.92 32.83 -22.73
N GLY A 484 51.55 32.36 -21.65
CA GLY A 484 52.65 33.01 -20.92
C GLY A 484 53.75 31.97 -20.69
N GLU A 485 55.02 32.40 -20.68
CA GLU A 485 56.18 31.51 -20.76
C GLU A 485 56.15 30.37 -19.72
N GLU A 486 56.30 29.12 -20.19
CA GLU A 486 56.20 27.92 -19.36
C GLU A 486 57.31 27.86 -18.30
N SER A 487 57.03 28.38 -17.11
CA SER A 487 57.58 27.81 -15.88
C SER A 487 57.01 26.39 -15.74
N ARG A 488 57.67 25.42 -16.39
CA ARG A 488 57.29 24.00 -16.33
C ARG A 488 57.43 23.48 -14.91
N ASN A 489 56.38 23.60 -14.11
CA ASN A 489 56.29 22.95 -12.81
C ASN A 489 56.37 21.43 -13.03
N PRO A 490 57.44 20.73 -12.60
CA PRO A 490 57.59 19.30 -12.85
C PRO A 490 56.62 18.42 -12.04
N ASN A 491 55.83 19.03 -11.15
CA ASN A 491 54.81 18.36 -10.35
C ASN A 491 53.37 18.65 -10.85
N ARG A 492 53.21 19.38 -11.97
CA ARG A 492 51.91 19.73 -12.53
C ARG A 492 51.41 18.64 -13.46
N PHE A 493 50.17 18.22 -13.27
CA PHE A 493 49.45 17.32 -14.16
C PHE A 493 48.19 18.01 -14.68
N TYR A 494 47.95 17.84 -15.97
CA TYR A 494 46.82 18.43 -16.68
C TYR A 494 45.69 17.40 -16.74
N LEU A 495 44.47 17.87 -16.49
CA LEU A 495 43.28 17.03 -16.48
C LEU A 495 42.24 17.52 -17.49
N LEU A 496 41.61 16.57 -18.16
CA LEU A 496 40.39 16.75 -18.95
C LEU A 496 39.38 15.76 -18.37
N TRP A 497 38.23 16.24 -17.92
CA TRP A 497 37.20 15.40 -17.28
C TRP A 497 35.95 15.31 -18.13
N ALA A 498 35.28 14.16 -18.09
CA ALA A 498 33.97 13.95 -18.68
C ALA A 498 33.15 13.08 -17.72
N GLY A 499 31.87 13.43 -17.54
CA GLY A 499 31.09 12.94 -16.41
C GLY A 499 29.69 13.53 -16.37
N CYS A 500 28.95 13.18 -15.34
CA CYS A 500 27.54 13.51 -15.15
C CYS A 500 27.23 13.94 -13.71
N GLU A 501 26.07 14.56 -13.48
CA GLU A 501 25.70 15.05 -12.14
C GLU A 501 25.32 13.91 -11.16
N THR A 502 25.99 13.82 -10.00
CA THR A 502 25.90 12.68 -9.07
C THR A 502 24.57 12.65 -8.32
N GLY A 503 23.56 12.01 -8.92
CA GLY A 503 22.20 11.89 -8.38
C GLY A 503 21.10 12.34 -9.33
N THR A 504 21.45 12.85 -10.50
CA THR A 504 20.59 12.79 -11.69
C THR A 504 21.35 12.02 -12.76
N GLY A 505 22.46 12.54 -13.25
CA GLY A 505 23.28 11.84 -14.23
C GLY A 505 23.09 12.40 -15.63
N GLU A 506 22.51 13.60 -15.75
CA GLU A 506 22.67 14.47 -16.91
C GLU A 506 24.16 14.45 -17.27
N LEU A 507 24.46 13.91 -18.45
CA LEU A 507 25.77 14.07 -19.04
C LEU A 507 26.00 15.58 -19.12
N VAL A 508 26.99 16.07 -18.37
CA VAL A 508 27.53 17.40 -18.64
C VAL A 508 27.96 17.36 -20.11
N LEU A 509 27.47 18.29 -20.93
CA LEU A 509 27.63 18.24 -22.38
C LEU A 509 27.97 19.61 -22.94
N ASP A 510 28.78 19.60 -24.00
CA ASP A 510 29.74 20.68 -24.26
C ASP A 510 29.12 22.02 -24.65
N GLY A 511 29.23 23.00 -23.75
CA GLY A 511 29.63 24.35 -24.13
C GLY A 511 31.13 24.38 -24.45
N ASP A 512 31.54 25.16 -25.47
CA ASP A 512 32.92 25.19 -25.98
C ASP A 512 33.98 25.43 -24.87
N ASP A 513 34.95 24.50 -24.76
CA ASP A 513 36.18 24.53 -23.95
C ASP A 513 36.05 24.35 -22.40
N GLU A 514 34.89 24.01 -21.85
CA GLU A 514 34.62 24.21 -20.40
C GLU A 514 35.18 23.17 -19.40
N ARG A 515 35.77 22.03 -19.81
CA ARG A 515 36.09 20.89 -18.92
C ARG A 515 37.58 20.63 -18.61
N THR A 516 38.42 21.65 -18.71
CA THR A 516 39.87 21.50 -18.43
C THR A 516 40.24 21.92 -17.01
N GLY A 517 41.35 21.38 -16.51
CA GLY A 517 41.91 21.72 -15.21
C GLY A 517 43.37 21.29 -15.06
N HIS A 518 43.90 21.44 -13.85
CA HIS A 518 45.20 20.89 -13.45
C HIS A 518 45.29 20.71 -11.93
N PHE A 519 46.23 19.87 -11.49
CA PHE A 519 46.65 19.82 -10.09
C PHE A 519 48.17 19.78 -9.97
N ASP A 520 48.67 20.31 -8.86
CA ASP A 520 50.09 20.30 -8.49
C ASP A 520 50.30 19.38 -7.28
N ILE A 521 51.17 18.39 -7.41
CA ILE A 521 51.55 17.50 -6.29
C ILE A 521 52.57 18.17 -5.37
N ASP A 522 52.38 17.96 -4.07
CA ASP A 522 53.22 18.48 -3.00
C ASP A 522 54.60 17.76 -2.93
N LYS A 523 55.40 18.01 -1.88
CA LYS A 523 56.69 17.35 -1.69
C LYS A 523 56.60 15.97 -1.03
N SER A 524 55.45 15.60 -0.47
CA SER A 524 55.21 14.27 0.10
C SER A 524 54.82 13.24 -0.96
N GLY A 525 54.27 13.67 -2.10
CA GLY A 525 53.72 12.79 -3.13
C GLY A 525 52.38 12.15 -2.76
N ILE A 526 51.84 12.50 -1.58
CA ILE A 526 50.59 11.94 -1.04
C ILE A 526 49.53 13.01 -0.75
N THR A 527 49.81 14.27 -1.05
CA THR A 527 48.77 15.31 -1.21
C THR A 527 48.98 16.11 -2.50
N ALA A 528 47.89 16.69 -3.02
CA ALA A 528 47.93 17.62 -4.14
C ALA A 528 46.86 18.69 -3.96
N GLN A 529 47.02 19.83 -4.61
CA GLN A 529 45.95 20.83 -4.73
C GLN A 529 45.74 21.18 -6.19
N GLY A 530 44.48 21.33 -6.60
CA GLY A 530 44.11 21.46 -7.99
C GLY A 530 42.83 22.26 -8.20
N GLN A 531 42.55 22.52 -9.47
CA GLN A 531 41.34 23.22 -9.88
C GLN A 531 40.83 22.74 -11.24
N PHE A 532 39.51 22.77 -11.41
CA PHE A 532 38.82 22.54 -12.68
C PHE A 532 37.65 23.53 -12.83
N PHE A 533 37.19 23.74 -14.06
CA PHE A 533 36.02 24.58 -14.32
C PHE A 533 34.75 23.72 -14.47
N TYR A 534 33.64 24.23 -13.93
CA TYR A 534 32.29 23.73 -14.23
C TYR A 534 31.27 24.88 -14.09
N ARG A 535 30.77 25.38 -15.22
CA ARG A 535 29.90 26.57 -15.24
C ARG A 535 28.51 26.33 -14.61
N GLY A 536 28.01 25.10 -14.64
CA GLY A 536 26.63 24.77 -14.22
C GLY A 536 26.30 25.20 -12.78
N LEU A 537 27.29 25.15 -11.87
CA LEU A 537 27.12 25.51 -10.46
C LEU A 537 27.95 26.74 -10.03
N SER A 538 29.11 27.00 -10.64
CA SER A 538 30.06 28.01 -10.17
C SER A 538 30.20 29.24 -11.09
N GLY A 539 29.51 29.26 -12.23
CA GLY A 539 29.69 30.31 -13.24
C GLY A 539 31.13 30.32 -13.75
N ASP A 540 31.77 31.50 -13.81
CA ASP A 540 33.16 31.63 -14.28
C ASP A 540 34.24 31.31 -13.21
N GLU A 541 33.86 30.99 -11.95
CA GLU A 541 34.83 30.61 -10.91
C GLU A 541 35.19 29.11 -10.98
N PRO A 542 36.49 28.74 -10.90
CA PRO A 542 36.89 27.33 -10.84
C PRO A 542 36.59 26.70 -9.48
N PHE A 543 36.29 25.40 -9.49
CA PHE A 543 36.28 24.58 -8.27
C PHE A 543 37.72 24.25 -7.86
N VAL A 544 38.10 24.63 -6.64
CA VAL A 544 39.39 24.31 -6.03
C VAL A 544 39.24 23.10 -5.13
N PHE A 545 40.14 22.13 -5.26
CA PHE A 545 40.09 20.87 -4.50
C PHE A 545 41.46 20.47 -3.95
N GLU A 546 41.44 19.71 -2.85
CA GLU A 546 42.61 19.07 -2.24
C GLU A 546 42.48 17.54 -2.38
N LEU A 547 43.57 16.89 -2.80
CA LEU A 547 43.70 15.43 -2.85
C LEU A 547 44.52 14.95 -1.66
N LEU A 548 44.03 13.92 -0.98
CA LEU A 548 44.65 13.28 0.19
C LEU A 548 44.75 11.77 -0.06
N LYS A 549 45.95 11.25 -0.35
CA LYS A 549 46.14 9.83 -0.72
C LYS A 549 45.82 8.91 0.46
N VAL A 550 45.13 7.80 0.18
CA VAL A 550 44.71 6.79 1.17
C VAL A 550 45.15 5.37 0.81
N ALA A 551 45.50 5.11 -0.46
CA ALA A 551 46.09 3.84 -0.90
C ALA A 551 47.03 4.06 -2.10
N ASP A 552 48.01 3.17 -2.29
CA ASP A 552 48.90 3.16 -3.47
C ASP A 552 48.26 2.51 -4.70
N GLU A 553 47.16 1.78 -4.50
CA GLU A 553 46.36 1.16 -5.55
C GLU A 553 45.00 1.87 -5.63
N PRO A 554 44.44 2.11 -6.84
CA PRO A 554 43.14 2.75 -7.01
C PRO A 554 42.00 1.79 -6.66
N ASN A 555 40.96 2.29 -5.98
CA ASN A 555 39.84 1.48 -5.50
C ASN A 555 38.65 1.44 -6.47
N LYS A 556 38.56 2.38 -7.41
CA LYS A 556 37.56 2.42 -8.50
C LYS A 556 38.25 2.39 -9.85
N SER A 557 37.82 1.52 -10.77
CA SER A 557 38.18 1.61 -12.20
C SER A 557 37.51 2.83 -12.86
N PRO A 558 38.10 3.43 -13.91
CA PRO A 558 37.46 4.47 -14.71
C PRO A 558 36.56 3.86 -15.77
N ASP A 559 35.43 4.51 -16.04
CA ASP A 559 34.55 4.19 -17.16
C ASP A 559 35.17 4.65 -18.50
N ASP A 560 34.67 4.17 -19.63
CA ASP A 560 35.18 4.58 -20.94
C ASP A 560 34.95 6.09 -21.18
N TRP A 561 36.01 6.77 -21.61
CA TRP A 561 35.98 8.16 -22.04
C TRP A 561 34.93 8.43 -23.13
N ALA A 562 34.68 7.44 -24.01
CA ALA A 562 33.71 7.56 -25.09
C ALA A 562 32.25 7.64 -24.61
N SER A 563 31.93 7.13 -23.41
CA SER A 563 30.56 7.05 -22.86
C SER A 563 29.99 8.40 -22.40
N TYR A 564 30.81 9.45 -22.34
CA TYR A 564 30.40 10.80 -21.94
C TYR A 564 30.33 11.80 -23.12
N CYS A 565 30.07 11.33 -24.34
CA CYS A 565 30.14 12.10 -25.59
C CYS A 565 28.86 11.96 -26.46
N GLU A 566 28.63 12.89 -27.41
CA GLU A 566 27.22 13.21 -27.83
C GLU A 566 26.65 12.70 -29.20
N SER A 567 27.38 12.10 -30.15
CA SER A 567 27.05 12.23 -31.59
C SER A 567 26.59 10.98 -32.38
N TYR A 568 25.33 10.57 -32.24
CA TYR A 568 24.60 9.66 -33.16
C TYR A 568 23.08 9.73 -32.79
N SER A 569 22.12 9.57 -33.74
CA SER A 569 20.67 9.57 -33.39
C SER A 569 19.69 8.87 -34.40
N VAL A 570 18.39 9.19 -34.32
CA VAL A 570 17.23 8.28 -34.46
C VAL A 570 16.38 8.43 -35.75
N SER A 571 15.59 7.41 -36.11
CA SER A 571 14.31 7.52 -36.87
C SER A 571 13.54 6.18 -36.84
N CYS A 572 12.21 6.06 -36.95
CA CYS A 572 11.12 6.99 -37.25
C CYS A 572 9.86 6.60 -36.42
N THR A 573 8.63 6.94 -36.85
CA THR A 573 7.34 6.62 -36.18
C THR A 573 6.21 6.50 -37.23
N CYS A 574 5.06 5.85 -36.93
CA CYS A 574 3.88 5.96 -37.81
C CYS A 574 2.51 5.57 -37.19
N GLN A 575 1.47 6.36 -37.49
CA GLN A 575 0.27 5.86 -38.17
C GLN A 575 -0.44 7.00 -38.93
N GLN A 576 -0.64 6.87 -40.26
CA GLN A 576 -1.84 7.33 -41.00
C GLN A 576 -1.69 7.15 -42.53
N VAL A 577 -2.82 6.93 -43.22
CA VAL A 577 -2.89 6.76 -44.69
C VAL A 577 -4.02 7.61 -45.27
N LYS A 578 -3.70 8.49 -46.24
CA LYS A 578 -4.46 8.64 -47.51
C LYS A 578 -3.89 9.73 -48.45
N ARG A 579 -3.77 9.35 -49.73
CA ARG A 579 -3.87 10.18 -50.96
C ARG A 579 -2.99 11.44 -51.01
N GLY A 580 -1.87 11.35 -51.74
CA GLY A 580 -1.07 12.52 -52.08
C GLY A 580 -1.61 13.34 -53.25
N LEU A 581 -1.10 14.57 -53.37
CA LEU A 581 -0.93 15.32 -54.61
C LEU A 581 0.32 16.20 -54.46
N SER A 582 0.95 16.58 -55.57
CA SER A 582 2.28 17.19 -55.59
C SER A 582 2.29 18.70 -55.33
N SER A 583 3.22 19.20 -54.52
CA SER A 583 3.80 20.56 -54.64
C SER A 583 5.15 20.65 -53.90
N SER A 584 5.94 21.69 -54.21
CA SER A 584 7.31 21.90 -53.71
C SER A 584 7.37 22.54 -52.31
N PRO A 585 8.49 22.39 -51.57
CA PRO A 585 8.61 22.82 -50.17
C PRO A 585 8.93 24.31 -49.98
N LEU A 586 8.67 24.80 -48.77
CA LEU A 586 9.22 26.03 -48.17
C LEU A 586 9.51 25.76 -46.68
N ASP A 587 10.48 26.48 -46.12
CA ASP A 587 11.21 26.09 -44.90
C ASP A 587 10.43 26.07 -43.58
N LYS A 588 10.83 25.15 -42.70
CA LYS A 588 10.83 25.35 -41.23
C LYS A 588 12.04 24.66 -40.59
N HIS A 589 12.93 25.46 -40.01
CA HIS A 589 13.94 25.01 -39.03
C HIS A 589 13.34 24.97 -37.60
N GLN A 590 14.12 24.44 -36.65
CA GLN A 590 13.98 24.50 -35.18
C GLN A 590 13.00 23.54 -34.47
N ASN A 591 13.55 22.42 -33.96
CA ASN A 591 13.34 21.95 -32.58
C ASN A 591 14.55 21.04 -32.19
N PRO A 592 15.26 21.20 -31.04
CA PRO A 592 16.60 20.61 -30.85
C PRO A 592 16.70 19.23 -30.18
N ILE A 593 15.61 18.67 -29.65
CA ILE A 593 15.61 17.55 -28.66
C ILE A 593 16.15 16.19 -29.21
N TYR A 594 16.51 16.10 -30.49
CA TYR A 594 16.60 14.83 -31.24
C TYR A 594 18.02 14.22 -31.41
N ASN A 595 19.08 14.86 -30.89
CA ASN A 595 20.45 14.59 -31.34
C ASN A 595 21.45 14.06 -30.29
N ARG A 596 21.04 13.83 -29.04
CA ARG A 596 21.93 13.59 -27.88
C ARG A 596 22.17 12.11 -27.51
N TRP A 597 21.70 11.16 -28.32
CA TRP A 597 21.33 9.83 -27.79
C TRP A 597 22.26 8.63 -28.07
N GLN A 598 23.50 8.83 -28.53
CA GLN A 598 24.43 7.72 -28.82
C GLN A 598 25.92 8.19 -28.90
N ARG A 599 26.79 7.69 -28.01
CA ARG A 599 28.26 7.52 -28.12
C ARG A 599 28.78 6.99 -26.77
N GLY A 600 29.66 5.98 -26.71
CA GLY A 600 29.33 4.55 -26.91
C GLY A 600 29.12 3.83 -25.55
N ALA A 601 28.48 2.66 -25.41
CA ALA A 601 28.43 1.45 -26.27
C ALA A 601 29.76 0.66 -26.26
N PHE A 602 29.82 -0.67 -26.40
CA PHE A 602 28.98 -1.63 -27.17
C PHE A 602 28.83 -2.98 -26.41
N SER A 603 27.87 -3.87 -26.70
CA SER A 603 27.11 -4.07 -27.95
C SER A 603 25.58 -4.14 -27.79
N ALA A 604 24.88 -3.67 -28.83
CA ALA A 604 23.83 -4.39 -29.57
C ALA A 604 23.29 -3.42 -30.62
N THR A 605 23.99 -3.30 -31.76
CA THR A 605 23.72 -2.22 -32.73
C THR A 605 23.04 -2.75 -33.99
N THR A 606 21.93 -2.11 -34.40
CA THR A 606 21.05 -2.47 -35.54
C THR A 606 20.01 -3.56 -35.16
N ILE A 607 18.73 -3.53 -35.60
CA ILE A 607 18.04 -2.63 -36.54
C ILE A 607 17.06 -1.67 -35.82
N LEU A 608 17.44 -0.40 -35.65
CA LEU A 608 16.48 0.71 -35.42
C LEU A 608 16.72 1.90 -36.37
N ARG A 609 16.96 1.59 -37.65
CA ARG A 609 16.94 2.58 -38.76
C ARG A 609 16.16 2.09 -39.97
N ASN A 610 14.90 1.72 -39.74
CA ASN A 610 13.82 1.70 -40.74
C ASN A 610 12.50 1.38 -40.01
N LYS A 611 11.68 2.39 -39.67
CA LYS A 611 10.25 2.11 -39.41
C LYS A 611 9.48 2.23 -40.73
N PRO A 612 8.88 1.14 -41.24
CA PRO A 612 7.87 1.27 -42.28
C PRO A 612 6.66 2.04 -41.72
N ILE A 613 5.96 2.74 -42.60
CA ILE A 613 4.66 3.34 -42.30
C ILE A 613 3.64 2.21 -42.05
N ILE A 614 2.80 2.32 -41.01
CA ILE A 614 1.82 1.27 -40.68
C ILE A 614 0.89 1.02 -41.87
N THR A 615 0.90 -0.22 -42.35
CA THR A 615 -0.17 -0.82 -43.13
C THR A 615 -0.56 -2.14 -42.50
N CYS A 616 -1.62 -2.13 -41.69
CA CYS A 616 -2.32 -3.37 -41.34
C CYS A 616 -2.87 -3.99 -42.62
N LEU A 617 -2.52 -5.24 -42.92
CA LEU A 617 -3.21 -6.05 -43.93
C LEU A 617 -3.57 -7.43 -43.34
N PRO A 618 -4.75 -7.98 -43.67
CA PRO A 618 -5.34 -9.08 -42.91
C PRO A 618 -5.04 -10.46 -43.50
N SER A 619 -4.90 -11.47 -42.64
CA SER A 619 -5.00 -12.89 -43.02
C SER A 619 -5.65 -13.76 -41.94
N THR A 620 -6.98 -13.78 -41.95
CA THR A 620 -7.78 -15.01 -41.84
C THR A 620 -7.33 -16.09 -40.84
N ASN A 621 -7.57 -15.87 -39.55
CA ASN A 621 -8.66 -16.55 -38.84
C ASN A 621 -8.86 -15.94 -37.45
N ALA A 622 -10.05 -16.15 -36.86
CA ALA A 622 -10.46 -15.43 -35.65
C ALA A 622 -9.87 -16.05 -34.37
N MET A 623 -9.24 -15.23 -33.52
CA MET A 623 -9.57 -15.04 -32.09
C MET A 623 -8.66 -13.96 -31.46
N ALA A 624 -9.27 -13.00 -30.74
CA ALA A 624 -8.67 -11.96 -29.90
C ALA A 624 -7.57 -11.03 -30.51
N GLU A 625 -7.83 -9.72 -30.53
CA GLU A 625 -6.78 -8.71 -30.73
C GLU A 625 -5.92 -8.59 -29.45
N PRO A 626 -4.59 -8.43 -29.55
CA PRO A 626 -3.74 -8.29 -28.37
C PRO A 626 -3.93 -6.92 -27.71
N GLN A 627 -4.28 -6.91 -26.42
CA GLN A 627 -4.12 -5.71 -25.59
C GLN A 627 -2.63 -5.55 -25.25
N GLU A 628 -1.96 -4.67 -25.98
CA GLU A 628 -0.57 -4.30 -25.74
C GLU A 628 -0.47 -3.40 -24.50
N ASN A 629 0.13 -3.92 -23.43
CA ASN A 629 0.45 -3.14 -22.24
C ASN A 629 1.45 -2.03 -22.62
N THR A 630 1.01 -0.77 -22.65
CA THR A 630 1.81 0.35 -23.15
C THR A 630 3.11 0.50 -22.37
N VAL A 631 4.22 0.63 -23.10
CA VAL A 631 5.55 0.91 -22.54
C VAL A 631 5.96 2.31 -23.00
N CYS A 632 6.46 3.14 -22.10
CA CYS A 632 7.04 4.42 -22.49
C CYS A 632 8.46 4.22 -23.08
N GLU A 633 8.97 5.23 -23.77
CA GLU A 633 10.27 5.18 -24.44
C GLU A 633 11.40 4.85 -23.44
N GLN A 634 11.39 5.46 -22.25
CA GLN A 634 12.29 5.16 -21.13
C GLN A 634 12.29 3.67 -20.77
N CYS A 635 11.10 3.10 -20.55
CA CYS A 635 10.96 1.69 -20.15
C CYS A 635 11.22 0.69 -21.28
N TRP A 636 11.19 1.11 -22.55
CA TRP A 636 11.56 0.26 -23.67
C TRP A 636 13.07 0.01 -23.69
N ILE A 637 13.86 1.06 -23.44
CA ILE A 637 15.34 1.01 -23.38
C ILE A 637 15.81 -0.01 -22.34
N LEU A 638 15.22 0.01 -21.15
CA LEU A 638 15.45 -0.97 -20.08
C LEU A 638 15.24 -2.42 -20.54
N LEU A 639 14.24 -2.68 -21.38
CA LEU A 639 13.97 -4.02 -21.91
C LEU A 639 14.97 -4.42 -22.99
N GLU A 640 15.45 -3.49 -23.80
CA GLU A 640 16.55 -3.74 -24.74
C GLU A 640 17.89 -3.98 -24.02
N CYS A 641 18.11 -3.42 -22.82
CA CYS A 641 19.25 -3.75 -21.96
C CYS A 641 19.10 -5.17 -21.38
N ALA A 642 17.95 -5.48 -20.76
CA ALA A 642 17.67 -6.81 -20.21
C ALA A 642 17.72 -7.92 -21.28
N SER A 643 17.40 -7.60 -22.54
CA SER A 643 17.53 -8.53 -23.67
C SER A 643 18.95 -9.07 -23.85
N ARG A 644 19.97 -8.21 -23.69
CA ARG A 644 21.38 -8.47 -24.01
C ARG A 644 22.01 -9.38 -22.95
N LEU A 645 21.82 -9.02 -21.68
CA LEU A 645 22.12 -9.87 -20.52
C LEU A 645 21.53 -11.29 -20.72
N LEU A 646 20.27 -11.39 -21.17
CA LEU A 646 19.60 -12.66 -21.49
C LEU A 646 20.06 -13.34 -22.80
N ASP A 647 21.01 -12.78 -23.58
CA ASP A 647 21.64 -13.42 -24.74
C ASP A 647 23.09 -13.85 -24.44
N GLU A 648 23.72 -13.32 -23.39
CA GLU A 648 25.11 -13.62 -22.99
C GLU A 648 25.24 -14.99 -22.30
N LYS A 649 25.81 -15.96 -23.02
CA LYS A 649 25.87 -17.38 -22.59
C LYS A 649 27.03 -17.74 -21.67
N THR A 650 27.93 -16.80 -21.39
CA THR A 650 29.06 -17.03 -20.48
C THR A 650 28.68 -16.57 -19.08
N ALA A 651 28.07 -17.47 -18.30
CA ALA A 651 27.79 -17.24 -16.89
C ALA A 651 29.08 -16.85 -16.14
N LYS A 652 29.16 -15.57 -15.75
CA LYS A 652 30.09 -15.00 -14.78
C LYS A 652 29.28 -14.41 -13.63
N ASP A 653 29.98 -13.99 -12.59
CA ASP A 653 29.36 -13.52 -11.34
C ASP A 653 28.67 -12.16 -11.54
N VAL A 654 27.33 -12.18 -11.48
CA VAL A 654 26.41 -11.05 -11.29
C VAL A 654 26.83 -9.72 -11.96
N ASP A 655 26.43 -9.54 -13.21
CA ASP A 655 26.42 -8.24 -13.84
C ASP A 655 25.23 -7.39 -13.32
N ASP A 656 25.56 -6.31 -12.59
CA ASP A 656 24.64 -5.29 -12.08
C ASP A 656 24.69 -4.03 -12.99
N ILE A 657 23.63 -3.77 -13.76
CA ILE A 657 23.45 -2.53 -14.55
C ILE A 657 22.59 -1.55 -13.75
N GLU A 658 23.20 -0.55 -13.11
CA GLU A 658 22.46 0.61 -12.59
C GLU A 658 22.03 1.57 -13.72
N PHE A 659 20.78 2.04 -13.68
CA PHE A 659 20.31 3.14 -14.54
C PHE A 659 20.65 4.49 -13.90
N ASP A 660 20.93 5.52 -14.70
CA ASP A 660 21.14 6.87 -14.16
C ASP A 660 19.92 7.39 -13.38
N ALA A 661 20.14 8.38 -12.53
CA ALA A 661 19.15 8.89 -11.59
C ALA A 661 18.22 9.99 -12.14
N GLU A 662 18.42 10.40 -13.38
CA GLU A 662 17.61 11.34 -14.14
C GLU A 662 16.53 10.55 -14.86
N TRP A 663 16.93 9.46 -15.51
CA TRP A 663 16.07 8.38 -15.92
C TRP A 663 15.26 7.83 -14.73
N ARG A 664 15.83 7.72 -13.51
CA ARG A 664 15.03 7.50 -12.27
C ARG A 664 14.03 8.66 -12.02
N ALA A 665 14.48 9.92 -11.99
CA ALA A 665 13.65 11.08 -11.65
C ALA A 665 12.50 11.32 -12.64
N ASP A 666 12.76 11.19 -13.94
CA ASP A 666 11.81 11.31 -15.04
C ASP A 666 10.82 10.14 -15.00
N LEU A 667 11.27 8.93 -14.73
CA LEU A 667 10.40 7.76 -14.57
C LEU A 667 9.48 7.91 -13.34
N PHE A 668 9.97 8.43 -12.21
CA PHE A 668 9.13 8.75 -11.05
C PHE A 668 8.15 9.90 -11.33
N THR A 669 8.58 10.95 -12.04
CA THR A 669 7.75 12.13 -12.35
C THR A 669 6.65 11.82 -13.36
N ASN A 670 6.94 10.98 -14.35
CA ASN A 670 5.98 10.58 -15.38
C ASN A 670 5.09 9.40 -14.96
N ALA A 671 5.48 8.58 -13.96
CA ALA A 671 4.71 7.40 -13.56
C ALA A 671 3.22 7.64 -13.25
N PRO A 672 2.81 8.69 -12.51
CA PRO A 672 1.39 8.96 -12.22
C PRO A 672 0.55 9.32 -13.45
N LEU A 673 1.20 9.84 -14.49
CA LEU A 673 0.58 10.33 -15.73
C LEU A 673 0.65 9.30 -16.88
N SER A 674 1.50 8.29 -16.74
CA SER A 674 1.70 7.23 -17.74
C SER A 674 0.70 6.08 -17.60
N ASN A 675 0.37 5.44 -18.73
CA ASN A 675 -0.23 4.10 -18.73
C ASN A 675 0.85 2.98 -18.65
N CYS A 676 2.09 3.30 -18.26
CA CYS A 676 3.19 2.34 -18.32
C CYS A 676 3.19 1.40 -17.12
N TYR A 677 3.18 0.09 -17.37
CA TYR A 677 3.28 -0.94 -16.34
C TYR A 677 4.50 -0.73 -15.45
N ILE A 678 5.69 -0.64 -16.06
CA ILE A 678 6.98 -0.60 -15.35
C ILE A 678 7.09 0.69 -14.50
N CYS A 679 6.75 1.86 -15.05
CA CYS A 679 6.68 3.10 -14.27
C CYS A 679 5.70 3.01 -13.11
N TRP A 680 4.50 2.46 -13.33
CA TRP A 680 3.49 2.29 -12.27
C TRP A 680 3.97 1.35 -11.17
N ARG A 681 4.67 0.24 -11.51
CA ARG A 681 5.28 -0.66 -10.51
C ARG A 681 6.26 0.09 -9.62
N ILE A 682 7.22 0.79 -10.23
CA ILE A 682 8.30 1.49 -9.53
C ILE A 682 7.76 2.62 -8.63
N HIS A 683 6.70 3.31 -9.06
CA HIS A 683 6.01 4.30 -8.22
C HIS A 683 5.41 3.70 -6.94
N ASN A 684 4.73 2.56 -7.01
CA ASN A 684 4.12 1.96 -5.80
C ASN A 684 5.15 1.40 -4.83
N LEU A 685 6.32 0.95 -5.33
CA LEU A 685 7.43 0.55 -4.46
C LEU A 685 7.88 1.74 -3.60
N ARG A 686 8.04 2.92 -4.21
CA ARG A 686 8.45 4.14 -3.50
C ARG A 686 7.53 4.49 -2.32
N GLU A 687 6.21 4.43 -2.48
CA GLU A 687 5.27 4.72 -1.37
C GLU A 687 5.43 3.78 -0.16
N ARG A 688 5.82 2.50 -0.38
CA ARG A 688 6.15 1.57 0.70
C ARG A 688 7.44 1.97 1.41
N PHE A 689 8.49 2.33 0.67
CA PHE A 689 9.76 2.78 1.25
C PHE A 689 9.62 4.09 2.02
N ASP A 690 8.86 5.06 1.51
CA ASP A 690 8.61 6.35 2.19
C ASP A 690 7.89 6.13 3.54
N GLN A 691 6.95 5.17 3.64
CA GLN A 691 6.28 4.81 4.91
C GLN A 691 7.21 4.15 5.94
N ILE A 692 8.20 3.36 5.49
CA ILE A 692 9.25 2.79 6.35
C ILE A 692 10.25 3.87 6.79
N SER A 693 10.23 5.07 6.19
CA SER A 693 11.25 6.10 6.36
C SER A 693 10.96 7.18 7.42
N MET A 694 9.86 7.11 8.18
CA MET A 694 9.38 8.25 8.99
C MET A 694 10.31 8.70 10.15
N ASN A 695 11.44 8.03 10.40
CA ASN A 695 12.41 8.34 11.46
C ASN A 695 13.82 8.78 10.97
N SER A 696 14.06 9.04 9.67
CA SER A 696 15.40 9.50 9.19
C SER A 696 15.36 10.48 8.01
N THR A 697 16.25 11.47 8.00
CA THR A 697 16.18 12.65 7.13
C THR A 697 16.89 12.56 5.77
N GLN A 698 17.74 11.56 5.53
CA GLN A 698 18.44 11.40 4.24
C GLN A 698 18.38 9.95 3.74
N LYS A 699 17.85 9.75 2.52
CA LYS A 699 17.90 8.50 1.74
C LYS A 699 17.92 8.83 0.25
N ARG A 700 18.62 8.03 -0.55
CA ARG A 700 18.45 7.93 -2.01
C ARG A 700 18.04 6.49 -2.37
N PHE A 701 17.52 6.31 -3.58
CA PHE A 701 17.14 5.01 -4.14
C PHE A 701 17.96 4.73 -5.41
N CYS A 702 18.30 3.47 -5.65
CA CYS A 702 18.80 3.02 -6.94
C CYS A 702 17.85 2.05 -7.62
N LEU A 703 18.02 1.93 -8.94
CA LEU A 703 17.20 1.14 -9.83
C LEU A 703 18.15 0.50 -10.83
N GLY A 704 18.14 -0.83 -10.93
CA GLY A 704 19.11 -1.55 -11.75
C GLY A 704 18.64 -2.95 -12.14
N LEU A 705 19.26 -3.48 -13.19
CA LEU A 705 19.12 -4.87 -13.64
C LEU A 705 20.24 -5.73 -13.06
N ARG A 706 19.90 -6.91 -12.57
CA ARG A 706 20.83 -7.87 -11.95
C ARG A 706 20.62 -9.27 -12.54
N GLN A 707 21.65 -9.87 -13.11
CA GLN A 707 21.55 -11.24 -13.65
C GLN A 707 21.88 -12.30 -12.59
N TYR A 708 21.05 -13.34 -12.51
CA TYR A 708 21.26 -14.51 -11.63
C TYR A 708 21.65 -15.76 -12.46
N SER A 709 22.43 -16.69 -11.87
CA SER A 709 23.20 -17.66 -12.66
C SER A 709 22.61 -19.08 -12.76
N GLN A 710 22.84 -19.70 -13.93
CA GLN A 710 22.77 -21.13 -14.30
C GLN A 710 21.46 -21.92 -14.08
N GLU A 711 20.77 -21.83 -12.95
CA GLU A 711 19.54 -22.63 -12.74
C GLU A 711 18.25 -21.92 -13.21
N HIS A 712 18.24 -20.58 -13.25
CA HIS A 712 17.05 -19.78 -13.56
C HIS A 712 17.40 -18.64 -14.54
N GLU A 713 16.95 -18.73 -15.81
CA GLU A 713 17.27 -17.75 -16.86
C GLU A 713 16.41 -16.46 -16.78
N TYR A 714 16.66 -15.60 -15.80
CA TYR A 714 16.06 -14.25 -15.71
C TYR A 714 17.03 -13.16 -15.23
N VAL A 715 16.64 -11.91 -15.48
CA VAL A 715 17.30 -10.70 -15.01
C VAL A 715 16.35 -9.94 -14.09
N SER A 716 16.75 -9.68 -12.85
CA SER A 716 15.95 -8.96 -11.86
C SER A 716 16.14 -7.44 -11.96
N LEU A 717 15.06 -6.72 -12.21
CA LEU A 717 14.95 -5.27 -12.05
C LEU A 717 14.62 -4.93 -10.59
N GLY A 718 15.63 -4.58 -9.80
CA GLY A 718 15.48 -4.16 -8.41
C GLY A 718 15.29 -2.65 -8.26
N LEU A 719 14.39 -2.22 -7.37
CA LEU A 719 14.56 -0.93 -6.68
C LEU A 719 15.23 -1.23 -5.33
N GLU A 720 16.49 -0.85 -5.17
CA GLU A 720 17.26 -1.18 -3.97
C GLU A 720 17.38 0.02 -3.03
N TRP A 721 17.33 -0.26 -1.73
CA TRP A 721 17.65 0.71 -0.70
C TRP A 721 19.10 0.53 -0.22
N LEU A 722 20.00 1.39 -0.71
CA LEU A 722 21.38 1.42 -0.27
C LEU A 722 21.57 2.42 0.90
N PRO A 723 21.94 1.95 2.11
CA PRO A 723 22.42 2.84 3.15
C PRO A 723 23.75 3.46 2.72
N ILE A 724 23.83 4.79 2.83
CA ILE A 724 24.90 5.67 2.34
C ILE A 724 26.33 5.23 2.74
N LYS A 725 26.47 4.46 3.84
CA LYS A 725 27.77 4.05 4.41
C LYS A 725 28.29 2.67 3.94
N TYR A 726 27.57 1.91 3.09
CA TYR A 726 27.94 0.52 2.74
C TYR A 726 28.58 0.29 1.36
N THR A 727 28.68 1.28 0.48
CA THR A 727 29.22 1.11 -0.89
C THR A 727 30.75 1.02 -1.00
N LYS A 728 31.50 0.99 0.13
CA LYS A 728 32.97 0.91 0.15
C LYS A 728 33.54 0.07 1.31
N SER A 729 33.28 -1.24 1.30
CA SER A 729 34.22 -2.27 1.81
C SER A 729 33.70 -3.69 1.53
N MET A 730 34.21 -4.32 0.46
CA MET A 730 34.19 -5.78 0.29
C MET A 730 35.62 -6.24 0.05
N ASN A 731 36.19 -6.99 1.00
CA ASN A 731 37.54 -7.57 0.88
C ASN A 731 37.54 -9.11 1.01
N SER A 732 36.36 -9.73 0.91
CA SER A 732 36.18 -11.18 0.82
C SER A 732 34.99 -11.49 -0.12
N PRO A 733 35.01 -12.59 -0.89
CA PRO A 733 33.87 -13.03 -1.70
C PRO A 733 32.57 -13.26 -0.91
N ASP A 734 32.68 -13.61 0.38
CA ASP A 734 31.52 -13.84 1.26
C ASP A 734 30.87 -12.53 1.79
N ASP A 735 31.53 -11.38 1.63
CA ASP A 735 31.25 -10.14 2.37
C ASP A 735 30.17 -9.25 1.72
N THR A 736 29.29 -9.84 0.90
CA THR A 736 28.31 -9.08 0.10
C THR A 736 27.42 -8.21 0.99
N PRO A 737 27.33 -6.88 0.75
CA PRO A 737 26.46 -6.00 1.51
C PRO A 737 25.01 -6.31 1.14
N ARG A 738 24.40 -7.24 1.88
CA ARG A 738 23.03 -7.71 1.62
C ARG A 738 22.09 -6.50 1.63
N PRO A 739 21.37 -6.21 0.53
CA PRO A 739 20.46 -5.07 0.48
C PRO A 739 19.42 -5.23 1.60
N LEU A 740 19.29 -4.19 2.43
CA LEU A 740 18.51 -4.28 3.68
C LEU A 740 17.01 -4.45 3.42
N TYR A 741 16.53 -3.98 2.27
CA TYR A 741 15.27 -4.39 1.64
C TYR A 741 15.37 -4.20 0.11
N THR A 742 14.84 -5.16 -0.64
CA THR A 742 14.70 -5.14 -2.11
C THR A 742 13.41 -5.84 -2.52
N GLU A 743 12.50 -5.15 -3.20
CA GLU A 743 11.40 -5.78 -3.95
C GLU A 743 11.77 -5.71 -5.44
N PHE A 744 12.13 -6.84 -6.07
CA PHE A 744 12.47 -6.86 -7.50
C PHE A 744 11.25 -7.14 -8.41
N MET A 745 11.36 -6.77 -9.68
CA MET A 745 10.60 -7.36 -10.78
C MET A 745 11.55 -8.28 -11.57
N ASN A 746 11.11 -9.43 -12.07
CA ASN A 746 11.97 -10.27 -12.92
C ASN A 746 11.62 -10.10 -14.39
N ILE A 747 12.63 -9.99 -15.24
CA ILE A 747 12.55 -9.84 -16.69
C ILE A 747 13.15 -11.10 -17.30
N GLN A 748 12.35 -11.83 -18.06
CA GLN A 748 12.70 -13.18 -18.53
C GLN A 748 12.30 -13.37 -19.99
N VAL A 749 12.89 -14.37 -20.66
CA VAL A 749 12.44 -14.80 -21.98
C VAL A 749 11.11 -15.55 -21.85
N ALA A 750 10.15 -15.30 -22.75
CA ALA A 750 8.73 -15.66 -22.63
C ALA A 750 8.37 -17.16 -22.65
N ASN A 751 9.34 -18.05 -22.44
CA ASN A 751 9.15 -19.51 -22.37
C ASN A 751 9.72 -20.13 -21.09
N THR A 752 10.31 -19.32 -20.20
CA THR A 752 11.02 -19.77 -18.98
C THR A 752 10.07 -20.22 -17.87
N HIS A 753 9.04 -19.42 -17.57
CA HIS A 753 7.99 -19.75 -16.60
C HIS A 753 6.61 -19.60 -17.25
N PRO A 754 5.62 -20.48 -16.97
CA PRO A 754 4.25 -20.32 -17.48
C PRO A 754 3.53 -19.10 -16.88
N ILE A 755 3.70 -17.93 -17.50
CA ILE A 755 2.90 -16.74 -17.22
C ILE A 755 1.46 -16.93 -17.67
N ARG A 756 0.53 -16.37 -16.90
CA ARG A 756 -0.84 -16.15 -17.33
C ARG A 756 -1.14 -14.66 -17.42
N ARG A 757 -1.56 -14.19 -18.61
CA ARG A 757 -2.23 -12.89 -18.74
C ARG A 757 -3.71 -13.05 -18.42
N LEU A 758 -4.26 -12.14 -17.63
CA LEU A 758 -5.65 -12.13 -17.20
C LEU A 758 -6.49 -11.31 -18.19
N THR A 759 -7.63 -11.85 -18.59
CA THR A 759 -8.61 -11.23 -19.48
C THR A 759 -9.80 -10.65 -18.72
N SER A 760 -10.00 -11.09 -17.47
CA SER A 760 -11.09 -10.63 -16.61
C SER A 760 -10.68 -9.45 -15.74
N GLY A 761 -11.30 -8.30 -15.98
CA GLY A 761 -11.18 -7.08 -15.17
C GLY A 761 -11.80 -7.18 -13.76
N ILE A 762 -12.14 -8.38 -13.28
CA ILE A 762 -12.58 -8.66 -11.91
C ILE A 762 -11.89 -9.89 -11.31
N THR A 763 -11.66 -9.86 -10.00
CA THR A 763 -10.94 -10.92 -9.24
C THR A 763 -11.76 -12.20 -9.01
N LEU A 764 -13.08 -12.14 -9.12
CA LEU A 764 -13.96 -13.31 -9.02
C LEU A 764 -14.64 -13.56 -10.37
N SER A 765 -14.10 -14.50 -11.13
CA SER A 765 -14.51 -14.82 -12.49
C SER A 765 -14.30 -16.29 -12.82
N GLN A 766 -14.87 -16.77 -13.93
CA GLN A 766 -14.59 -18.10 -14.49
C GLN A 766 -13.08 -18.30 -14.71
N GLU A 767 -12.36 -17.25 -15.12
CA GLU A 767 -10.93 -17.26 -15.38
C GLU A 767 -10.14 -17.52 -14.09
N ALA A 768 -10.46 -16.75 -13.04
CA ALA A 768 -9.87 -16.85 -11.70
C ALA A 768 -10.16 -18.23 -11.07
N ILE A 769 -11.42 -18.69 -11.08
CA ILE A 769 -11.78 -20.03 -10.58
C ILE A 769 -11.04 -21.14 -11.33
N SER A 770 -10.81 -20.99 -12.64
CA SER A 770 -10.02 -21.96 -13.41
C SER A 770 -8.55 -21.99 -12.96
N ASN A 771 -7.99 -20.84 -12.51
CA ASN A 771 -6.67 -20.81 -11.87
C ASN A 771 -6.68 -21.52 -10.50
N LEU A 772 -7.72 -21.31 -9.71
CA LEU A 772 -7.85 -21.91 -8.38
C LEU A 772 -8.09 -23.43 -8.44
N ARG A 773 -8.83 -23.91 -9.46
CA ARG A 773 -8.92 -25.34 -9.80
C ARG A 773 -7.57 -25.92 -10.19
N PHE A 774 -6.78 -25.22 -11.02
CA PHE A 774 -5.44 -25.64 -11.39
C PHE A 774 -4.51 -25.79 -10.18
N TRP A 775 -4.48 -24.79 -9.28
CA TRP A 775 -3.69 -24.89 -8.04
C TRP A 775 -4.14 -26.03 -7.11
N MET A 776 -5.45 -26.25 -6.98
CA MET A 776 -5.98 -27.40 -6.24
C MET A 776 -5.53 -28.74 -6.85
N GLU A 777 -5.58 -28.89 -8.18
CA GLU A 777 -5.13 -30.11 -8.87
C GLU A 777 -3.61 -30.31 -8.77
N LEU A 778 -2.82 -29.25 -8.99
CA LEU A 778 -1.35 -29.25 -8.86
C LEU A 778 -0.92 -29.67 -7.44
N CYS A 779 -1.46 -28.98 -6.43
CA CYS A 779 -1.11 -29.19 -5.02
C CYS A 779 -1.60 -30.54 -4.47
N SER A 780 -2.74 -31.05 -4.92
CA SER A 780 -3.23 -32.38 -4.51
C SER A 780 -2.52 -33.54 -5.23
N SER A 781 -2.04 -33.32 -6.46
CA SER A 781 -1.36 -34.36 -7.25
C SER A 781 0.12 -34.48 -6.89
N TYR A 782 0.86 -33.37 -6.81
CA TYR A 782 2.32 -33.38 -6.80
C TYR A 782 2.96 -33.08 -5.43
N HIS A 783 2.42 -32.14 -4.65
CA HIS A 783 3.04 -31.71 -3.39
C HIS A 783 2.80 -32.76 -2.31
N GLN A 784 3.86 -33.41 -1.81
CA GLN A 784 3.72 -34.53 -0.86
C GLN A 784 3.47 -34.02 0.58
N GLN A 785 4.11 -32.92 0.95
CA GLN A 785 3.90 -32.20 2.21
C GLN A 785 2.41 -31.88 2.39
N CYS A 786 1.78 -31.30 1.36
CA CYS A 786 0.37 -30.94 1.35
C CYS A 786 -0.62 -32.13 1.34
N LYS A 787 -0.15 -33.39 1.26
CA LYS A 787 -1.00 -34.60 1.38
C LYS A 787 -1.06 -35.13 2.81
N ASN A 788 -0.10 -34.78 3.67
CA ASN A 788 -0.10 -35.14 5.09
C ASN A 788 -1.03 -34.21 5.92
N THR A 789 -2.25 -33.97 5.45
CA THR A 789 -3.30 -33.36 6.28
C THR A 789 -3.62 -34.30 7.44
N GLN A 790 -3.54 -33.80 8.68
CA GLN A 790 -3.75 -34.62 9.88
C GLN A 790 -5.16 -35.23 9.91
N THR A 791 -5.27 -36.52 9.62
CA THR A 791 -6.55 -37.26 9.53
C THR A 791 -7.15 -37.55 10.90
N SER A 792 -6.34 -37.61 11.96
CA SER A 792 -6.77 -37.72 13.36
C SER A 792 -7.38 -36.42 13.89
N GLY A 793 -8.71 -36.40 14.08
CA GLY A 793 -9.45 -35.25 14.60
C GLY A 793 -10.94 -35.32 14.24
N SER A 794 -11.79 -34.63 14.98
CA SER A 794 -13.22 -34.47 14.67
C SER A 794 -13.48 -33.23 13.80
N LEU A 795 -14.57 -33.26 13.02
CA LEU A 795 -15.05 -32.10 12.24
C LEU A 795 -15.49 -30.95 13.18
N PRO A 796 -15.54 -29.69 12.70
CA PRO A 796 -16.27 -28.62 13.41
C PRO A 796 -17.72 -29.03 13.68
N LEU A 797 -18.36 -28.49 14.71
CA LEU A 797 -19.73 -28.88 15.09
C LEU A 797 -20.75 -28.73 13.93
N ARG A 798 -20.58 -27.73 13.07
CA ARG A 798 -21.47 -27.44 11.94
C ARG A 798 -20.72 -27.07 10.67
N LEU A 799 -21.34 -27.33 9.52
CA LEU A 799 -20.89 -26.91 8.20
C LEU A 799 -22.07 -26.34 7.40
N ILE A 800 -21.78 -25.39 6.51
CA ILE A 800 -22.74 -24.90 5.51
C ILE A 800 -22.70 -25.84 4.31
N ASP A 801 -23.77 -26.59 4.07
CA ASP A 801 -24.00 -27.25 2.78
C ASP A 801 -24.38 -26.19 1.75
N VAL A 802 -23.50 -25.95 0.77
CA VAL A 802 -23.73 -24.98 -0.31
C VAL A 802 -24.43 -25.60 -1.53
N MET A 803 -24.67 -26.91 -1.56
CA MET A 803 -25.32 -27.61 -2.67
C MET A 803 -26.42 -28.62 -2.21
N PRO A 804 -27.32 -28.27 -1.27
CA PRO A 804 -28.32 -29.21 -0.74
C PRO A 804 -29.25 -29.78 -1.83
N ASN A 805 -29.55 -28.96 -2.84
CA ASN A 805 -30.40 -29.32 -3.97
C ASN A 805 -29.68 -30.06 -5.12
N LYS A 806 -28.39 -30.39 -4.99
CA LYS A 806 -27.55 -31.05 -6.02
C LYS A 806 -26.61 -32.12 -5.43
N PRO A 807 -27.12 -33.21 -4.82
CA PRO A 807 -26.33 -34.13 -3.98
C PRO A 807 -25.12 -34.79 -4.66
N ASN A 808 -25.13 -34.97 -5.98
CA ASN A 808 -24.05 -35.63 -6.74
C ASN A 808 -23.32 -34.69 -7.73
N CYS A 809 -23.45 -33.37 -7.60
CA CYS A 809 -22.85 -32.43 -8.56
C CYS A 809 -21.41 -32.05 -8.20
N SER A 810 -20.52 -33.04 -8.14
CA SER A 810 -19.08 -32.77 -8.26
C SER A 810 -18.82 -32.24 -9.67
N THR A 811 -18.52 -30.95 -9.81
CA THR A 811 -18.11 -30.35 -11.09
C THR A 811 -16.66 -30.75 -11.41
N SER A 812 -16.42 -32.04 -11.63
CA SER A 812 -15.12 -32.66 -11.90
C SER A 812 -14.54 -32.37 -13.29
N ALA A 813 -15.27 -31.62 -14.13
CA ALA A 813 -14.73 -31.07 -15.36
C ALA A 813 -13.57 -30.09 -15.05
N ARG A 814 -12.38 -30.31 -15.62
CA ARG A 814 -11.21 -29.41 -15.42
C ARG A 814 -11.48 -27.95 -15.77
N SER A 815 -12.45 -27.68 -16.65
CA SER A 815 -12.90 -26.33 -17.02
C SER A 815 -14.42 -26.20 -16.81
N LEU A 816 -14.84 -25.02 -16.35
CA LEU A 816 -16.23 -24.55 -16.34
C LEU A 816 -16.43 -23.59 -17.52
N SER A 817 -17.59 -23.62 -18.19
CA SER A 817 -17.95 -22.51 -19.07
C SER A 817 -18.32 -21.26 -18.26
N THR A 818 -18.37 -20.08 -18.91
CA THR A 818 -18.83 -18.85 -18.26
C THR A 818 -20.29 -19.00 -17.80
N GLU A 819 -21.15 -19.62 -18.61
CA GLU A 819 -22.55 -19.90 -18.24
C GLU A 819 -22.64 -20.85 -17.04
N ASP A 820 -21.80 -21.89 -16.98
CA ASP A 820 -21.74 -22.79 -15.81
C ASP A 820 -21.30 -22.04 -14.56
N PHE A 821 -20.21 -21.27 -14.63
CA PHE A 821 -19.69 -20.47 -13.52
C PHE A 821 -20.75 -19.50 -12.99
N GLU A 822 -21.40 -18.74 -13.88
CA GLU A 822 -22.48 -17.82 -13.50
C GLU A 822 -23.69 -18.56 -12.92
N SER A 823 -24.02 -19.76 -13.41
CA SER A 823 -25.13 -20.56 -12.88
C SER A 823 -24.94 -21.02 -11.41
N LEU A 824 -23.69 -21.09 -10.94
CA LEU A 824 -23.33 -21.54 -9.58
C LEU A 824 -23.42 -20.42 -8.53
N SER A 825 -23.67 -19.17 -8.93
CA SER A 825 -23.91 -18.07 -8.00
C SER A 825 -25.15 -18.32 -7.13
N LEU A 826 -25.26 -17.61 -5.99
CA LEU A 826 -26.45 -17.69 -5.12
C LEU A 826 -27.71 -17.05 -5.74
N THR A 827 -27.57 -16.21 -6.76
CA THR A 827 -28.73 -15.69 -7.52
C THR A 827 -29.34 -16.75 -8.43
N ASN A 828 -28.49 -17.62 -9.00
CA ASN A 828 -28.87 -18.53 -10.08
C ASN A 828 -29.11 -19.97 -9.57
N THR A 829 -28.33 -20.41 -8.58
CA THR A 829 -28.59 -21.60 -7.76
C THR A 829 -28.84 -21.16 -6.30
N PRO A 830 -30.09 -20.85 -5.89
CA PRO A 830 -30.40 -20.58 -4.49
C PRO A 830 -30.31 -21.86 -3.63
N GLY A 831 -30.14 -21.68 -2.32
CA GLY A 831 -30.07 -22.76 -1.32
C GLY A 831 -28.64 -22.99 -0.79
N ALA A 832 -28.47 -22.73 0.50
CA ALA A 832 -27.31 -23.10 1.30
C ALA A 832 -27.81 -23.26 2.75
N HIS A 833 -27.38 -24.28 3.50
CA HIS A 833 -28.02 -24.67 4.76
C HIS A 833 -26.98 -25.02 5.83
N ILE A 834 -27.18 -24.55 7.07
CA ILE A 834 -26.28 -24.86 8.19
C ILE A 834 -26.72 -26.21 8.77
N MET A 835 -25.86 -27.22 8.67
CA MET A 835 -26.13 -28.56 9.20
C MET A 835 -25.07 -29.01 10.21
N PRO A 836 -25.44 -29.80 11.24
CA PRO A 836 -24.48 -30.45 12.12
C PRO A 836 -23.63 -31.46 11.35
N THR A 837 -22.41 -31.71 11.83
CA THR A 837 -21.51 -32.72 11.24
C THR A 837 -21.68 -34.12 11.84
N ASP A 838 -22.58 -34.28 12.81
CA ASP A 838 -22.91 -35.57 13.42
C ASP A 838 -23.35 -36.60 12.36
N GLY A 839 -22.60 -37.70 12.26
CA GLY A 839 -22.83 -38.74 11.26
C GLY A 839 -22.21 -38.49 9.88
N MET A 840 -21.52 -37.36 9.67
CA MET A 840 -20.62 -37.20 8.51
C MET A 840 -19.37 -38.09 8.67
N ALA A 841 -18.75 -38.46 7.54
CA ALA A 841 -17.47 -39.16 7.58
C ALA A 841 -16.35 -38.22 8.06
N PRO A 842 -15.41 -38.64 8.94
CA PRO A 842 -14.40 -37.73 9.51
C PRO A 842 -13.47 -37.05 8.49
N ASP A 843 -13.35 -37.63 7.30
CA ASP A 843 -12.60 -37.18 6.13
C ASP A 843 -13.42 -36.32 5.15
N THR A 844 -14.66 -35.94 5.50
CA THR A 844 -15.54 -35.10 4.68
C THR A 844 -14.87 -33.78 4.31
N PRO A 845 -14.65 -33.47 3.01
CA PRO A 845 -13.91 -32.27 2.60
C PRO A 845 -14.78 -31.01 2.67
N TYR A 846 -14.27 -29.99 3.37
CA TYR A 846 -14.86 -28.66 3.47
C TYR A 846 -13.80 -27.57 3.22
N LEU A 847 -14.25 -26.37 2.88
CA LEU A 847 -13.43 -25.15 2.81
C LEU A 847 -13.69 -24.26 4.04
N THR A 848 -12.79 -23.34 4.34
CA THR A 848 -12.96 -22.31 5.39
C THR A 848 -12.98 -20.89 4.80
N LEU A 849 -13.47 -19.90 5.54
CA LEU A 849 -13.44 -18.48 5.17
C LEU A 849 -12.81 -17.61 6.26
N SER A 850 -11.59 -17.15 6.03
CA SER A 850 -10.97 -16.08 6.82
C SER A 850 -11.53 -14.72 6.37
N HIS A 851 -12.21 -14.00 7.26
CA HIS A 851 -12.78 -12.68 6.94
C HIS A 851 -12.71 -11.70 8.13
N ARG A 852 -12.90 -10.40 7.87
CA ARG A 852 -13.07 -9.39 8.91
C ARG A 852 -14.55 -9.34 9.30
N TRP A 853 -14.85 -9.35 10.59
CA TRP A 853 -16.21 -9.08 11.06
C TRP A 853 -16.47 -7.55 11.02
N PRO A 854 -17.71 -7.08 10.76
CA PRO A 854 -18.10 -5.71 11.01
C PRO A 854 -18.11 -5.41 12.52
N THR A 855 -18.13 -4.12 12.89
CA THR A 855 -18.26 -3.68 14.30
C THR A 855 -19.55 -4.18 14.96
N ALA A 856 -20.60 -4.40 14.16
CA ALA A 856 -21.79 -5.16 14.54
C ALA A 856 -22.19 -6.03 13.33
N PRO A 857 -22.04 -7.37 13.37
CA PRO A 857 -22.30 -8.22 12.22
C PRO A 857 -23.80 -8.36 11.95
N ALA A 858 -24.27 -7.99 10.75
CA ALA A 858 -25.67 -8.18 10.33
C ALA A 858 -26.13 -9.65 10.24
N PHE A 859 -25.22 -10.63 10.21
CA PHE A 859 -25.55 -12.05 10.09
C PHE A 859 -24.58 -12.94 10.89
N THR A 860 -25.08 -13.56 11.96
CA THR A 860 -24.39 -14.58 12.77
C THR A 860 -25.36 -15.69 13.17
N LEU A 861 -24.84 -16.87 13.51
CA LEU A 861 -25.60 -17.90 14.23
C LEU A 861 -25.67 -17.55 15.72
N ALA A 862 -26.88 -17.47 16.25
CA ALA A 862 -27.20 -17.23 17.65
C ALA A 862 -28.55 -17.90 17.96
N LYS A 863 -29.00 -17.96 19.22
CA LYS A 863 -30.30 -18.56 19.60
C LYS A 863 -31.46 -17.88 18.88
N ALA A 864 -31.41 -16.55 18.74
CA ALA A 864 -32.36 -15.76 17.95
C ALA A 864 -32.36 -16.08 16.43
N THR A 865 -31.36 -16.80 15.91
CA THR A 865 -31.25 -17.26 14.51
C THR A 865 -31.13 -18.78 14.39
N GLU A 866 -31.40 -19.55 15.44
CA GLU A 866 -31.23 -21.01 15.49
C GLU A 866 -32.12 -21.75 14.46
N PHE A 867 -33.22 -21.14 14.02
CA PHE A 867 -34.05 -21.67 12.93
C PHE A 867 -33.27 -21.93 11.62
N LEU A 868 -32.12 -21.28 11.42
CA LEU A 868 -31.22 -21.52 10.28
C LEU A 868 -30.50 -22.88 10.35
N LEU A 869 -30.58 -23.60 11.47
CA LEU A 869 -30.21 -25.02 11.59
C LEU A 869 -31.27 -25.97 11.01
N GLN A 870 -32.43 -25.45 10.62
CA GLN A 870 -33.56 -26.21 10.05
C GLN A 870 -34.05 -25.66 8.70
N GLU A 871 -33.75 -24.40 8.38
CA GLU A 871 -34.11 -23.73 7.12
C GLU A 871 -32.88 -23.47 6.23
N ASP A 872 -33.11 -23.23 4.93
CA ASP A 872 -32.10 -22.67 4.02
C ASP A 872 -31.71 -21.25 4.48
N ILE A 873 -30.42 -20.94 4.51
CA ILE A 873 -29.89 -19.57 4.47
C ILE A 873 -30.36 -18.93 3.16
N THR A 874 -31.48 -18.23 3.23
CA THR A 874 -32.08 -17.59 2.06
C THR A 874 -31.15 -16.53 1.47
N SER A 875 -31.21 -16.35 0.15
CA SER A 875 -30.44 -15.30 -0.53
C SER A 875 -30.84 -13.87 -0.11
N TYR A 876 -31.92 -13.69 0.68
CA TYR A 876 -32.24 -12.42 1.32
C TYR A 876 -31.32 -12.09 2.50
N LEU A 877 -30.94 -13.09 3.30
CA LEU A 877 -30.02 -12.92 4.44
C LEU A 877 -28.59 -12.60 3.99
N LEU A 878 -28.19 -13.13 2.82
CA LEU A 878 -26.86 -12.93 2.23
C LEU A 878 -26.81 -11.77 1.20
N ARG A 879 -27.77 -10.84 1.28
CA ARG A 879 -27.94 -9.70 0.36
C ARG A 879 -27.78 -8.32 1.00
N SER A 880 -27.40 -8.26 2.27
CA SER A 880 -26.84 -7.03 2.84
C SER A 880 -25.40 -6.85 2.37
N ASP A 881 -24.94 -5.62 2.22
CA ASP A 881 -23.56 -5.34 1.79
C ASP A 881 -22.55 -6.01 2.73
N GLU A 882 -22.83 -6.03 4.04
CA GLU A 882 -22.03 -6.73 5.07
C GLU A 882 -21.90 -8.26 4.88
N THR A 883 -22.77 -8.87 4.08
CA THR A 883 -22.79 -10.33 3.82
C THR A 883 -22.29 -10.71 2.43
N VAL A 884 -21.84 -9.74 1.63
CA VAL A 884 -21.33 -9.94 0.27
C VAL A 884 -20.11 -10.88 0.26
N VAL A 885 -19.30 -10.87 1.32
CA VAL A 885 -18.18 -11.84 1.50
C VAL A 885 -18.66 -13.29 1.58
N PHE A 886 -19.77 -13.57 2.27
CA PHE A 886 -20.35 -14.91 2.38
C PHE A 886 -20.97 -15.37 1.05
N THR A 887 -21.68 -14.47 0.36
CA THR A 887 -22.25 -14.77 -0.97
C THR A 887 -21.16 -15.15 -1.96
N HIS A 888 -20.05 -14.42 -1.99
CA HIS A 888 -18.91 -14.73 -2.84
C HIS A 888 -18.19 -16.02 -2.42
N ALA A 889 -17.96 -16.25 -1.13
CA ALA A 889 -17.33 -17.49 -0.64
C ALA A 889 -18.14 -18.73 -1.03
N ILE A 890 -19.47 -18.69 -0.90
CA ILE A 890 -20.38 -19.77 -1.32
C ILE A 890 -20.31 -20.00 -2.84
N HIS A 891 -20.21 -18.93 -3.63
CA HIS A 891 -20.02 -19.04 -5.09
C HIS A 891 -18.69 -19.70 -5.43
N VAL A 892 -17.58 -19.29 -4.80
CA VAL A 892 -16.25 -19.94 -4.94
C VAL A 892 -16.34 -21.43 -4.57
N ASN A 893 -16.95 -21.77 -3.43
CA ASN A 893 -17.10 -23.14 -2.95
C ASN A 893 -17.70 -24.09 -4.01
N ARG A 894 -18.85 -23.67 -4.56
CA ARG A 894 -19.57 -24.39 -5.62
C ARG A 894 -18.79 -24.41 -6.93
N ALA A 895 -18.14 -23.30 -7.26
CA ALA A 895 -17.32 -23.16 -8.47
C ALA A 895 -16.01 -23.95 -8.39
N LEU A 896 -15.59 -24.39 -7.19
CA LEU A 896 -14.54 -25.42 -6.99
C LEU A 896 -15.09 -26.85 -6.88
N GLY A 897 -16.41 -27.02 -6.75
CA GLY A 897 -17.09 -28.31 -6.60
C GLY A 897 -17.19 -28.84 -5.16
N TYR A 898 -16.79 -28.05 -4.16
CA TYR A 898 -16.87 -28.44 -2.75
C TYR A 898 -18.25 -28.14 -2.16
N ARG A 899 -18.87 -29.16 -1.56
CA ARG A 899 -20.22 -29.07 -0.99
C ARG A 899 -20.27 -28.31 0.34
N TYR A 900 -19.19 -28.32 1.12
CA TYR A 900 -19.21 -27.78 2.48
C TYR A 900 -18.28 -26.58 2.66
N LEU A 901 -18.75 -25.59 3.43
CA LEU A 901 -18.03 -24.37 3.82
C LEU A 901 -18.19 -24.16 5.33
N TRP A 902 -17.12 -23.77 6.00
CA TRP A 902 -17.12 -23.33 7.39
C TRP A 902 -16.83 -21.82 7.47
N ILE A 903 -17.61 -21.11 8.29
CA ILE A 903 -17.42 -19.69 8.59
C ILE A 903 -17.70 -19.50 10.08
N ASP A 904 -16.73 -18.97 10.82
CA ASP A 904 -16.80 -18.75 12.28
C ASP A 904 -18.10 -18.08 12.73
N ALA A 905 -18.49 -17.00 12.06
CA ALA A 905 -19.68 -16.20 12.34
C ALA A 905 -21.01 -16.97 12.30
N VAL A 906 -21.12 -18.07 11.52
CA VAL A 906 -22.39 -18.78 11.29
C VAL A 906 -22.35 -20.29 11.53
N CYS A 907 -21.18 -20.89 11.76
CA CYS A 907 -21.07 -22.29 12.17
C CYS A 907 -21.06 -22.45 13.71
N ILE A 908 -20.57 -21.43 14.42
CA ILE A 908 -20.50 -21.37 15.90
C ILE A 908 -21.68 -20.54 16.43
N MET A 909 -22.36 -21.01 17.48
CA MET A 909 -23.42 -20.27 18.17
C MET A 909 -22.83 -19.16 19.05
N GLN A 910 -22.97 -17.90 18.62
CA GLN A 910 -22.22 -16.76 19.16
C GLN A 910 -22.67 -16.27 20.54
N ASP A 911 -23.85 -16.68 20.99
CA ASP A 911 -24.47 -16.43 22.29
C ASP A 911 -24.55 -17.69 23.17
N ASP A 912 -23.79 -18.73 22.83
CA ASP A 912 -23.46 -19.83 23.74
C ASP A 912 -21.95 -19.85 24.05
N GLU A 913 -21.57 -19.25 25.18
CA GLU A 913 -20.16 -19.14 25.58
C GLU A 913 -19.50 -20.51 25.87
N GLN A 914 -20.26 -21.60 26.09
CA GLN A 914 -19.66 -22.93 26.25
C GLN A 914 -19.31 -23.53 24.88
N GLU A 915 -20.26 -23.55 23.95
CA GLU A 915 -20.03 -24.04 22.58
C GLU A 915 -18.95 -23.22 21.86
N LYS A 916 -19.07 -21.89 21.94
CA LYS A 916 -18.15 -20.92 21.36
C LYS A 916 -16.74 -21.06 21.90
N THR A 917 -16.58 -21.27 23.22
CA THR A 917 -15.25 -21.56 23.79
C THR A 917 -14.71 -22.90 23.27
N ALA A 918 -15.54 -23.93 23.11
CA ALA A 918 -15.12 -25.24 22.63
C ALA A 918 -14.70 -25.25 21.13
N GLU A 919 -15.40 -24.53 20.26
CA GLU A 919 -15.00 -24.38 18.85
C GLU A 919 -13.79 -23.42 18.70
N ILE A 920 -13.72 -22.31 19.46
CA ILE A 920 -12.54 -21.42 19.45
C ILE A 920 -11.27 -22.16 19.88
N LEU A 921 -11.35 -23.05 20.88
CA LEU A 921 -10.23 -23.91 21.31
C LEU A 921 -9.87 -25.02 20.28
N ARG A 922 -10.58 -25.10 19.15
CA ARG A 922 -10.35 -26.05 18.06
C ARG A 922 -10.16 -25.37 16.69
N MET A 923 -10.09 -24.03 16.63
CA MET A 923 -9.92 -23.31 15.36
C MET A 923 -8.68 -23.75 14.59
N ASP A 924 -7.59 -24.06 15.28
CA ASP A 924 -6.40 -24.66 14.69
C ASP A 924 -6.72 -25.96 13.93
N GLN A 925 -7.43 -26.90 14.56
CA GLN A 925 -7.82 -28.18 13.94
C GLN A 925 -8.80 -27.97 12.78
N ILE A 926 -9.73 -27.01 12.89
CA ILE A 926 -10.71 -26.68 11.86
C ILE A 926 -10.02 -26.12 10.61
N TYR A 927 -9.06 -25.20 10.76
CA TYR A 927 -8.31 -24.67 9.62
C TYR A 927 -7.28 -25.69 9.08
N ALA A 928 -6.59 -26.45 9.95
CA ALA A 928 -5.63 -27.49 9.53
C ALA A 928 -6.25 -28.55 8.61
N ARG A 929 -7.47 -29.00 8.96
CA ARG A 929 -8.23 -30.04 8.25
C ARG A 929 -9.03 -29.51 7.07
N SER A 930 -9.19 -28.19 6.94
CA SER A 930 -9.85 -27.60 5.78
C SER A 930 -9.08 -27.92 4.50
N THR A 931 -9.80 -28.21 3.43
CA THR A 931 -9.19 -28.61 2.15
C THR A 931 -8.46 -27.43 1.51
N LEU A 932 -9.02 -26.22 1.67
CA LEU A 932 -8.49 -24.91 1.31
C LEU A 932 -9.23 -23.83 2.12
N ASN A 933 -8.49 -22.83 2.59
CA ASN A 933 -8.98 -21.62 3.22
C ASN A 933 -9.16 -20.49 2.19
N ILE A 934 -10.31 -19.82 2.18
CA ILE A 934 -10.61 -18.63 1.38
C ILE A 934 -10.33 -17.41 2.26
N ALA A 935 -9.36 -16.57 1.90
CA ALA A 935 -8.98 -15.41 2.71
C ALA A 935 -9.37 -14.09 2.02
N ALA A 936 -10.39 -13.42 2.56
CA ALA A 936 -10.90 -12.12 2.10
C ALA A 936 -9.92 -10.98 2.47
N THR A 937 -8.75 -10.94 1.84
CA THR A 937 -7.54 -10.31 2.40
C THR A 937 -7.57 -8.78 2.31
N GLU A 938 -8.07 -8.25 1.18
CA GLU A 938 -8.45 -6.83 1.01
C GLU A 938 -9.96 -6.60 1.25
N GLY A 939 -10.68 -7.64 1.69
CA GLY A 939 -12.10 -7.60 1.97
C GLY A 939 -12.39 -6.98 3.34
N ASN A 940 -12.87 -5.74 3.35
CA ASN A 940 -13.93 -5.39 4.28
C ASN A 940 -15.23 -6.11 3.83
N THR A 941 -16.15 -6.30 4.77
CA THR A 941 -17.40 -7.05 4.55
C THR A 941 -18.24 -6.52 3.40
N ASP A 942 -18.27 -5.20 3.21
CA ASP A 942 -18.99 -4.45 2.17
C ASP A 942 -18.55 -4.76 0.72
N LYS A 943 -17.36 -5.35 0.52
CA LYS A 943 -16.77 -5.59 -0.82
C LYS A 943 -16.58 -7.08 -1.14
N GLY A 944 -16.45 -7.92 -0.12
CA GLY A 944 -16.29 -9.37 -0.29
C GLY A 944 -15.02 -9.76 -1.06
N LEU A 945 -15.18 -10.53 -2.14
CA LEU A 945 -14.07 -11.15 -2.89
C LEU A 945 -13.93 -10.64 -4.35
N MET A 946 -14.86 -9.79 -4.80
CA MET A 946 -14.95 -9.35 -6.20
C MET A 946 -14.58 -7.87 -6.34
N PHE A 947 -13.35 -7.61 -6.75
CA PHE A 947 -12.79 -6.27 -6.95
C PHE A 947 -12.61 -5.99 -8.44
N VAL A 948 -12.89 -4.76 -8.86
CA VAL A 948 -12.61 -4.27 -10.21
C VAL A 948 -11.13 -3.91 -10.31
N ARG A 949 -10.42 -4.51 -11.27
CA ARG A 949 -8.96 -4.41 -11.43
C ARG A 949 -8.57 -3.84 -12.79
N ASN A 950 -7.55 -3.01 -12.82
CA ASN A 950 -6.97 -2.50 -14.05
C ASN A 950 -5.98 -3.53 -14.63
N LEU A 951 -6.34 -4.19 -15.73
CA LEU A 951 -5.50 -5.21 -16.37
C LEU A 951 -4.13 -4.67 -16.82
N LEU A 952 -4.03 -3.39 -17.20
CA LEU A 952 -2.76 -2.74 -17.56
C LEU A 952 -1.77 -2.60 -16.38
N ARG A 953 -2.24 -2.85 -15.15
CA ARG A 953 -1.47 -2.78 -13.90
C ARG A 953 -1.27 -4.16 -13.26
N VAL A 954 -2.12 -5.14 -13.57
CA VAL A 954 -2.03 -6.51 -13.02
C VAL A 954 -1.28 -7.45 -13.96
N ASN A 955 -1.54 -7.38 -15.27
CA ASN A 955 -0.89 -8.26 -16.25
C ASN A 955 0.59 -7.89 -16.46
N PRO A 956 1.49 -8.88 -16.58
CA PRO A 956 2.88 -8.67 -16.98
C PRO A 956 3.00 -7.81 -18.22
N CYS A 957 4.00 -6.92 -18.23
CA CYS A 957 4.41 -6.28 -19.47
C CYS A 957 5.12 -7.32 -20.33
N VAL A 958 4.69 -7.51 -21.59
CA VAL A 958 5.29 -8.48 -22.49
C VAL A 958 5.56 -7.81 -23.83
N VAL A 959 6.81 -7.86 -24.28
CA VAL A 959 7.35 -6.99 -25.33
C VAL A 959 8.23 -7.80 -26.28
N SER A 960 8.02 -7.62 -27.59
CA SER A 960 8.96 -8.12 -28.60
C SER A 960 10.06 -7.09 -28.81
N VAL A 961 11.20 -7.31 -28.17
CA VAL A 961 12.45 -6.60 -28.48
C VAL A 961 13.15 -7.29 -29.67
N THR A 962 14.17 -6.65 -30.23
CA THR A 962 15.01 -7.24 -31.29
C THR A 962 16.36 -7.59 -30.68
N ASN A 963 16.80 -8.85 -30.79
CA ASN A 963 18.11 -9.25 -30.29
C ASN A 963 19.26 -8.87 -31.25
N GLU A 964 20.51 -9.09 -30.83
CA GLU A 964 21.69 -8.76 -31.63
C GLU A 964 21.68 -9.41 -33.03
N SER A 965 21.15 -10.64 -33.14
CA SER A 965 20.98 -11.39 -34.39
C SER A 965 19.77 -10.96 -35.22
N HIS A 966 19.17 -9.81 -34.90
CA HIS A 966 18.00 -9.22 -35.53
C HIS A 966 16.74 -10.11 -35.52
N GLN A 967 16.68 -11.07 -34.59
CA GLN A 967 15.50 -11.91 -34.38
C GLN A 967 14.59 -11.27 -33.32
N PRO A 968 13.25 -11.37 -33.46
CA PRO A 968 12.33 -10.93 -32.43
C PRO A 968 12.46 -11.85 -31.20
N LYS A 969 12.83 -11.26 -30.06
CA LYS A 969 12.93 -11.92 -28.76
C LYS A 969 11.80 -11.41 -27.88
N LEU A 970 10.96 -12.32 -27.39
CA LEU A 970 9.82 -11.96 -26.55
C LEU A 970 10.26 -11.97 -25.07
N LEU A 971 10.25 -10.80 -24.43
CA LEU A 971 10.54 -10.61 -23.01
C LEU A 971 9.27 -10.38 -22.21
N GLU A 972 9.26 -10.85 -20.97
CA GLU A 972 8.14 -10.69 -20.03
C GLU A 972 8.64 -10.12 -18.70
N VAL A 973 7.91 -9.14 -18.15
CA VAL A 973 8.22 -8.45 -16.89
C VAL A 973 7.19 -8.85 -15.83
N VAL A 974 7.67 -9.53 -14.80
CA VAL A 974 6.88 -10.09 -13.69
C VAL A 974 7.33 -9.54 -12.35
N GLU A 975 6.64 -9.93 -11.28
CA GLU A 975 7.15 -9.80 -9.91
C GLU A 975 8.21 -10.88 -9.63
N SER A 976 9.28 -10.53 -8.92
CA SER A 976 10.23 -11.50 -8.37
C SER A 976 9.68 -12.26 -7.16
N GLU A 977 9.01 -11.52 -6.27
CA GLU A 977 8.67 -11.96 -4.92
C GLU A 977 7.16 -12.04 -4.68
N TYR A 978 6.79 -12.96 -3.79
CA TYR A 978 5.43 -13.12 -3.27
C TYR A 978 5.04 -11.94 -2.38
N SER A 979 4.55 -10.87 -3.00
CA SER A 979 4.31 -9.56 -2.40
C SER A 979 3.20 -9.48 -1.33
N LEU A 980 2.54 -10.60 -0.99
CA LEU A 980 1.47 -10.70 0.01
C LEU A 980 1.98 -11.14 1.40
N GLY A 981 2.95 -10.41 1.92
CA GLY A 981 3.53 -10.64 3.25
C GLY A 981 2.53 -10.47 4.42
N GLN A 982 2.96 -10.84 5.63
CA GLN A 982 2.13 -10.87 6.84
C GLN A 982 1.52 -9.51 7.24
N ARG A 983 2.05 -8.38 6.76
CA ARG A 983 1.55 -7.02 7.07
C ARG A 983 0.66 -6.42 5.96
N GLN A 984 0.33 -7.17 4.90
CA GLN A 984 -0.41 -6.66 3.75
C GLN A 984 -1.91 -7.02 3.83
N GLY A 985 -2.78 -6.03 3.64
CA GLY A 985 -4.24 -6.17 3.64
C GLY A 985 -4.89 -6.15 5.03
N PRO A 986 -6.07 -5.50 5.19
CA PRO A 986 -6.75 -5.27 6.47
C PRO A 986 -7.15 -6.55 7.23
N LEU A 987 -7.21 -7.70 6.56
CA LEU A 987 -7.47 -9.00 7.20
C LEU A 987 -6.28 -9.48 8.06
N ASN A 988 -5.06 -9.39 7.52
CA ASN A 988 -3.86 -9.97 8.15
C ASN A 988 -3.45 -9.26 9.45
N HIS A 989 -3.94 -8.04 9.71
CA HIS A 989 -3.77 -7.34 10.99
C HIS A 989 -4.63 -7.89 12.15
N ARG A 990 -5.45 -8.93 11.96
CA ARG A 990 -6.19 -9.59 13.06
C ARG A 990 -5.35 -10.72 13.67
N GLY A 991 -5.26 -10.76 15.01
CA GLY A 991 -4.50 -11.80 15.72
C GLY A 991 -5.02 -13.23 15.51
N TRP A 992 -6.34 -13.43 15.30
CA TRP A 992 -6.89 -14.74 14.97
C TRP A 992 -6.51 -15.20 13.56
N VAL A 993 -6.57 -14.30 12.56
CA VAL A 993 -6.18 -14.58 11.15
C VAL A 993 -4.75 -15.08 11.03
N PHE A 994 -3.86 -14.63 11.92
CA PHE A 994 -2.50 -15.13 12.01
C PHE A 994 -2.44 -16.66 12.21
N GLN A 995 -3.33 -17.22 13.03
CA GLN A 995 -3.50 -18.68 13.21
C GLN A 995 -4.16 -19.29 11.97
N GLU A 996 -5.26 -18.72 11.49
CA GLU A 996 -6.02 -19.19 10.32
C GLU A 996 -5.13 -19.39 9.09
N ARG A 997 -4.24 -18.42 8.79
CA ARG A 997 -3.28 -18.46 7.67
C ARG A 997 -2.07 -19.36 7.94
N ARG A 998 -1.60 -19.48 9.20
CA ARG A 998 -0.45 -20.33 9.57
C ARG A 998 -0.77 -21.81 9.65
N VAL A 999 -2.03 -22.17 9.89
CA VAL A 999 -2.42 -23.55 10.20
C VAL A 999 -3.11 -24.25 9.03
N ALA A 1000 -3.83 -23.52 8.16
CA ALA A 1000 -4.44 -24.08 6.96
C ALA A 1000 -3.40 -24.59 5.93
N THR A 1001 -3.58 -25.82 5.45
CA THR A 1001 -2.67 -26.49 4.50
C THR A 1001 -2.63 -25.83 3.11
N ARG A 1002 -3.68 -25.08 2.75
CA ARG A 1002 -3.80 -24.29 1.52
C ARG A 1002 -4.61 -23.04 1.83
N THR A 1003 -4.18 -21.87 1.36
CA THR A 1003 -4.94 -20.61 1.48
C THR A 1003 -4.96 -19.88 0.13
N CYS A 1004 -6.13 -19.43 -0.30
CA CYS A 1004 -6.32 -18.57 -1.46
C CYS A 1004 -6.74 -17.17 -1.00
N HIS A 1005 -5.86 -16.21 -1.23
CA HIS A 1005 -6.01 -14.83 -0.81
C HIS A 1005 -6.66 -13.99 -1.91
N PHE A 1006 -7.90 -13.56 -1.71
CA PHE A 1006 -8.54 -12.56 -2.56
C PHE A 1006 -8.09 -11.16 -2.15
N THR A 1007 -7.40 -10.47 -3.04
CA THR A 1007 -6.96 -9.07 -2.87
C THR A 1007 -7.64 -8.16 -3.91
N LYS A 1008 -7.36 -6.85 -3.87
CA LYS A 1008 -7.92 -5.84 -4.78
C LYS A 1008 -7.42 -5.97 -6.23
N ASP A 1009 -6.24 -6.55 -6.43
CA ASP A 1009 -5.54 -6.67 -7.71
C ASP A 1009 -5.61 -8.09 -8.29
N LYS A 1010 -5.27 -9.12 -7.50
CA LYS A 1010 -5.30 -10.53 -7.94
C LYS A 1010 -5.46 -11.51 -6.78
N MET A 1011 -5.84 -12.75 -7.09
CA MET A 1011 -5.70 -13.82 -6.12
C MET A 1011 -4.24 -14.24 -5.99
N TYR A 1012 -3.84 -14.49 -4.75
CA TYR A 1012 -2.59 -15.14 -4.39
C TYR A 1012 -2.91 -16.50 -3.76
N TRP A 1013 -1.96 -17.42 -3.83
CA TRP A 1013 -2.06 -18.78 -3.32
C TRP A 1013 -0.88 -19.07 -2.42
N ASP A 1014 -1.14 -19.70 -1.27
CA ASP A 1014 -0.14 -20.27 -0.36
C ASP A 1014 -0.48 -21.74 -0.05
N CYS A 1015 0.52 -22.62 -0.06
CA CYS A 1015 0.48 -23.94 0.58
C CYS A 1015 1.90 -24.36 1.00
N ASP A 1016 2.04 -25.47 1.74
CA ASP A 1016 3.32 -25.99 2.31
C ASP A 1016 4.45 -26.31 1.29
N THR A 1017 4.30 -25.95 0.02
CA THR A 1017 5.29 -26.20 -1.05
C THR A 1017 5.23 -25.15 -2.18
N LEU A 1018 4.28 -24.20 -2.15
CA LEU A 1018 4.11 -23.24 -3.24
C LEU A 1018 3.37 -21.97 -2.80
N SER A 1019 4.02 -20.82 -3.00
CA SER A 1019 3.41 -19.50 -3.01
C SER A 1019 3.35 -18.95 -4.44
N ALA A 1020 2.17 -18.52 -4.91
CA ALA A 1020 1.87 -18.22 -6.32
C ALA A 1020 0.82 -17.10 -6.48
N SER A 1021 0.61 -16.56 -7.69
CA SER A 1021 -0.48 -15.60 -7.97
C SER A 1021 -1.17 -15.87 -9.31
N GLU A 1022 -2.36 -15.30 -9.57
CA GLU A 1022 -3.11 -15.55 -10.84
C GLU A 1022 -2.25 -15.36 -12.10
N VAL A 1023 -1.27 -14.47 -12.02
CA VAL A 1023 -0.31 -14.11 -13.06
C VAL A 1023 0.86 -15.08 -13.16
N LEU A 1024 1.32 -15.58 -12.01
CA LEU A 1024 2.42 -16.53 -11.85
C LEU A 1024 1.88 -17.82 -11.21
N PRO A 1025 1.10 -18.64 -11.95
CA PRO A 1025 0.42 -19.80 -11.40
C PRO A 1025 1.39 -20.93 -10.99
N MET A 1026 2.61 -20.97 -11.54
CA MET A 1026 3.63 -21.96 -11.18
C MET A 1026 4.52 -21.54 -9.99
N GLY A 1027 4.28 -20.37 -9.39
CA GLY A 1027 5.13 -19.82 -8.34
C GLY A 1027 6.02 -18.69 -8.83
N TYR A 1028 6.86 -18.19 -7.92
CA TYR A 1028 7.70 -17.01 -8.11
C TYR A 1028 9.17 -17.40 -8.36
N PRO A 1029 9.91 -16.75 -9.30
CA PRO A 1029 11.19 -17.29 -9.78
C PRO A 1029 12.37 -17.20 -8.81
N ASP A 1030 12.28 -16.40 -7.74
CA ASP A 1030 13.40 -16.15 -6.83
C ASP A 1030 13.60 -17.25 -5.76
N GLY A 1031 12.61 -18.12 -5.53
CA GLY A 1031 12.71 -19.25 -4.59
C GLY A 1031 12.88 -18.89 -3.10
N ARG A 1032 13.18 -17.63 -2.74
CA ARG A 1032 13.44 -17.17 -1.36
C ARG A 1032 12.19 -17.33 -0.50
N GLU A 1033 12.18 -18.32 0.37
CA GLU A 1033 11.02 -18.75 1.18
C GLU A 1033 10.64 -17.81 2.35
N TYR A 1034 10.89 -16.50 2.23
CA TYR A 1034 10.73 -15.49 3.29
C TYR A 1034 9.34 -15.42 3.93
N ASN A 1035 8.32 -15.99 3.30
CA ASN A 1035 6.96 -16.08 3.84
C ASN A 1035 6.34 -17.49 3.65
N ARG A 1036 7.05 -18.58 4.01
CA ARG A 1036 6.35 -19.86 4.31
C ARG A 1036 5.28 -19.59 5.38
N THR A 1037 4.02 -19.53 4.95
CA THR A 1037 2.89 -19.14 5.80
C THR A 1037 2.65 -20.19 6.88
N ARG A 1038 2.70 -21.46 6.49
CA ARG A 1038 2.80 -22.61 7.38
C ARG A 1038 4.24 -23.10 7.45
N ILE A 1039 4.71 -23.41 8.65
CA ILE A 1039 5.99 -24.08 8.89
C ILE A 1039 5.65 -25.52 9.28
N ALA A 1040 6.16 -26.52 8.56
CA ALA A 1040 5.79 -27.91 8.86
C ALA A 1040 6.48 -28.39 10.15
N ILE A 1041 5.82 -29.28 10.88
CA ILE A 1041 6.41 -29.95 12.05
C ILE A 1041 7.67 -30.72 11.64
N ASP A 1042 7.63 -31.34 10.45
CA ASP A 1042 8.74 -32.11 9.89
C ASP A 1042 9.93 -31.21 9.49
N ASP A 1043 9.69 -29.95 9.07
CA ASP A 1043 10.76 -28.96 8.86
C ASP A 1043 11.41 -28.61 10.22
N LEU A 1044 10.59 -28.21 11.20
CA LEU A 1044 11.03 -27.79 12.55
C LEU A 1044 11.79 -28.90 13.29
N ALA A 1045 11.44 -30.17 13.07
CA ALA A 1045 12.10 -31.33 13.69
C ALA A 1045 13.48 -31.64 13.08
N VAL A 1046 13.85 -31.00 11.96
CA VAL A 1046 15.16 -31.14 11.28
C VAL A 1046 16.05 -29.90 11.47
N LEU A 1047 15.48 -28.76 11.89
CA LEU A 1047 16.25 -27.56 12.27
C LEU A 1047 17.18 -27.80 13.47
N SER A 1048 18.21 -26.97 13.57
CA SER A 1048 18.95 -26.83 14.84
C SER A 1048 18.06 -26.16 15.90
N GLU A 1049 18.39 -26.38 17.17
CA GLU A 1049 17.71 -25.73 18.30
C GLU A 1049 17.75 -24.19 18.17
N GLU A 1050 18.91 -23.64 17.77
CA GLU A 1050 19.12 -22.22 17.51
C GLU A 1050 18.21 -21.68 16.38
N THR A 1051 18.19 -22.35 15.23
CA THR A 1051 17.35 -21.92 14.08
C THR A 1051 15.86 -22.09 14.35
N ALA A 1052 15.44 -23.13 15.09
CA ALA A 1052 14.05 -23.29 15.53
C ALA A 1052 13.63 -22.18 16.51
N VAL A 1053 14.54 -21.78 17.40
CA VAL A 1053 14.35 -20.66 18.34
C VAL A 1053 14.28 -19.31 17.61
N GLU A 1054 15.17 -19.03 16.66
CA GLU A 1054 15.10 -17.82 15.83
C GLU A 1054 13.79 -17.76 15.04
N THR A 1055 13.40 -18.89 14.43
CA THR A 1055 12.13 -19.01 13.69
C THR A 1055 10.93 -18.74 14.60
N TRP A 1056 10.94 -19.23 15.85
CA TRP A 1056 9.90 -18.93 16.83
C TRP A 1056 9.84 -17.43 17.18
N TYR A 1057 10.98 -16.77 17.40
CA TYR A 1057 11.01 -15.34 17.68
C TYR A 1057 10.60 -14.49 16.47
N GLY A 1058 10.89 -14.91 15.23
CA GLY A 1058 10.34 -14.30 14.01
C GLY A 1058 8.82 -14.47 13.87
N VAL A 1059 8.26 -15.59 14.34
CA VAL A 1059 6.80 -15.78 14.46
C VAL A 1059 6.22 -14.85 15.53
N LEU A 1060 6.84 -14.73 16.70
CA LEU A 1060 6.41 -13.79 17.76
C LEU A 1060 6.46 -12.33 17.31
N GLU A 1061 7.53 -11.91 16.63
CA GLU A 1061 7.69 -10.57 16.10
C GLU A 1061 6.54 -10.25 15.13
N ASN A 1062 6.33 -11.09 14.12
CA ASN A 1062 5.23 -10.91 13.17
C ASN A 1062 3.85 -10.96 13.84
N TYR A 1063 3.68 -11.77 14.90
CA TYR A 1063 2.46 -11.79 15.69
C TYR A 1063 2.25 -10.49 16.49
N SER A 1064 3.33 -9.84 16.92
CA SER A 1064 3.27 -8.63 17.77
C SER A 1064 2.61 -7.44 17.07
N PHE A 1065 2.71 -7.35 15.73
CA PHE A 1065 2.07 -6.35 14.88
C PHE A 1065 0.57 -6.60 14.63
N THR A 1066 0.00 -7.70 15.14
CA THR A 1066 -1.43 -7.99 15.02
C THR A 1066 -2.25 -7.35 16.14
N THR A 1067 -3.52 -7.07 15.84
CA THR A 1067 -4.49 -6.48 16.76
C THR A 1067 -5.53 -7.51 17.21
N THR A 1068 -5.96 -7.41 18.46
CA THR A 1068 -6.98 -8.30 19.07
C THR A 1068 -8.05 -7.46 19.76
N THR A 1069 -9.33 -7.71 19.43
CA THR A 1069 -10.48 -6.99 20.04
C THR A 1069 -10.54 -7.15 21.56
N HIS A 1070 -10.09 -8.30 22.07
CA HIS A 1070 -9.97 -8.57 23.50
C HIS A 1070 -8.54 -9.03 23.82
N ALA A 1071 -7.87 -8.34 24.75
CA ALA A 1071 -6.48 -8.62 25.11
C ALA A 1071 -6.25 -10.05 25.64
N ARG A 1072 -7.29 -10.70 26.18
CA ARG A 1072 -7.27 -12.10 26.63
C ARG A 1072 -7.04 -13.10 25.50
N ASP A 1073 -7.37 -12.74 24.27
CA ASP A 1073 -7.25 -13.64 23.11
C ASP A 1073 -5.83 -13.64 22.52
N ARG A 1074 -4.98 -12.67 22.91
CA ARG A 1074 -3.61 -12.54 22.40
C ARG A 1074 -2.72 -13.76 22.67
N LEU A 1075 -2.96 -14.48 23.77
CA LEU A 1075 -2.25 -15.74 24.04
C LEU A 1075 -2.98 -16.97 23.48
N ARG A 1076 -4.29 -16.89 23.23
CA ARG A 1076 -5.13 -17.99 22.71
C ARG A 1076 -4.95 -18.17 21.21
N ALA A 1077 -4.92 -17.09 20.43
CA ALA A 1077 -4.66 -17.15 19.00
C ALA A 1077 -3.24 -17.66 18.69
N LEU A 1078 -2.29 -17.50 19.62
CA LEU A 1078 -0.93 -18.01 19.47
C LEU A 1078 -0.76 -19.46 19.98
N SER A 1079 -1.59 -19.95 20.91
CA SER A 1079 -1.29 -21.16 21.68
C SER A 1079 -1.18 -22.45 20.84
N ALA A 1080 -1.94 -22.58 19.75
CA ALA A 1080 -1.81 -23.72 18.85
C ALA A 1080 -0.44 -23.74 18.14
N ILE A 1081 0.01 -22.59 17.64
CA ILE A 1081 1.32 -22.45 16.99
C ILE A 1081 2.44 -22.70 18.04
N ALA A 1082 2.29 -22.16 19.24
CA ALA A 1082 3.23 -22.41 20.34
C ALA A 1082 3.34 -23.91 20.70
N ASN A 1083 2.21 -24.63 20.74
CA ASN A 1083 2.19 -26.06 21.01
C ASN A 1083 2.91 -26.86 19.90
N THR A 1084 2.66 -26.54 18.63
CA THR A 1084 3.36 -27.10 17.47
C THR A 1084 4.88 -26.92 17.56
N PHE A 1085 5.33 -25.71 17.91
CA PHE A 1085 6.75 -25.40 18.12
C PHE A 1085 7.36 -26.13 19.34
N GLY A 1086 6.64 -26.18 20.47
CA GLY A 1086 7.09 -26.88 21.66
C GLY A 1086 7.27 -28.39 21.43
N VAL A 1087 6.35 -29.02 20.71
CA VAL A 1087 6.46 -30.43 20.31
C VAL A 1087 7.67 -30.66 19.40
N ALA A 1088 7.87 -29.82 18.37
CA ALA A 1088 8.99 -29.97 17.43
C ALA A 1088 10.36 -29.75 18.09
N MET A 1089 10.50 -28.69 18.91
CA MET A 1089 11.70 -28.41 19.72
C MET A 1089 11.85 -29.34 20.94
N ARG A 1090 10.90 -30.26 21.18
CA ARG A 1090 10.87 -31.21 22.31
C ARG A 1090 10.87 -30.54 23.70
N LEU A 1091 10.37 -29.30 23.78
CA LEU A 1091 10.30 -28.51 25.01
C LEU A 1091 9.06 -28.92 25.84
N PRO A 1092 9.18 -29.07 27.18
CA PRO A 1092 8.03 -29.36 28.02
C PRO A 1092 6.97 -28.27 27.94
N SER A 1093 5.68 -28.64 27.85
CA SER A 1093 4.56 -27.70 27.92
C SER A 1093 4.50 -26.97 29.27
N GLU A 1094 4.97 -27.60 30.35
CA GLU A 1094 5.14 -27.00 31.67
C GLU A 1094 6.17 -25.86 31.72
N GLU A 1095 7.08 -25.78 30.74
CA GLU A 1095 8.03 -24.67 30.61
C GLU A 1095 7.51 -23.50 29.77
N TYR A 1096 6.33 -23.61 29.14
CA TYR A 1096 5.78 -22.54 28.31
C TYR A 1096 5.20 -21.39 29.15
N LEU A 1097 5.79 -20.21 29.00
CA LEU A 1097 5.50 -18.98 29.73
C LEU A 1097 5.07 -17.88 28.74
N ALA A 1098 3.78 -17.86 28.40
CA ALA A 1098 3.11 -16.77 27.68
C ALA A 1098 3.80 -16.31 26.37
N GLY A 1099 4.40 -17.24 25.64
CA GLY A 1099 5.13 -16.98 24.39
C GLY A 1099 6.62 -17.34 24.47
N MET A 1100 7.17 -17.55 25.66
CA MET A 1100 8.56 -17.93 25.89
C MET A 1100 8.63 -19.36 26.46
N TRP A 1101 9.78 -20.00 26.44
CA TRP A 1101 10.04 -21.19 27.26
C TRP A 1101 11.03 -20.86 28.39
N LYS A 1102 10.87 -21.52 29.53
CA LYS A 1102 11.65 -21.28 30.76
C LYS A 1102 13.15 -21.51 30.53
N SER A 1103 13.52 -22.58 29.83
CA SER A 1103 14.87 -22.83 29.30
C SER A 1103 15.45 -21.65 28.50
N HIS A 1104 14.62 -21.00 27.67
CA HIS A 1104 15.04 -19.97 26.72
C HIS A 1104 15.02 -18.54 27.27
N LEU A 1105 14.63 -18.34 28.54
CA LEU A 1105 14.52 -17.00 29.16
C LEU A 1105 15.75 -16.09 28.96
N PRO A 1106 17.02 -16.56 29.04
CA PRO A 1106 18.18 -15.69 28.80
C PRO A 1106 18.20 -15.10 27.39
N PHE A 1107 17.99 -15.93 26.35
CA PHE A 1107 17.91 -15.50 24.95
C PHE A 1107 16.68 -14.63 24.71
N ALA A 1108 15.54 -15.03 25.26
CA ALA A 1108 14.26 -14.34 25.12
C ALA A 1108 14.30 -12.90 25.67
N CYS A 1109 14.92 -12.69 26.84
CA CYS A 1109 15.06 -11.37 27.44
C CYS A 1109 16.02 -10.45 26.65
N CYS A 1110 16.96 -10.99 25.87
CA CYS A 1110 17.75 -10.22 24.91
C CYS A 1110 16.95 -9.93 23.62
N GLY A 1111 16.15 -10.89 23.14
CA GLY A 1111 15.37 -10.75 21.90
C GLY A 1111 14.30 -9.66 21.94
N TRP A 1112 13.66 -9.43 23.09
CA TRP A 1112 12.63 -8.40 23.25
C TRP A 1112 13.10 -6.96 22.94
N LEU A 1113 14.41 -6.69 22.90
CA LEU A 1113 14.96 -5.38 22.53
C LEU A 1113 14.81 -5.01 21.05
N ARG A 1114 14.51 -5.97 20.15
CA ARG A 1114 14.28 -5.68 18.72
C ARG A 1114 12.85 -5.18 18.41
N GLY A 1115 11.91 -5.29 19.35
CA GLY A 1115 10.48 -5.05 19.10
C GLY A 1115 9.97 -3.61 19.30
N THR A 1116 10.84 -2.65 19.65
CA THR A 1116 10.43 -1.25 19.91
C THR A 1116 11.47 -0.25 19.40
N VAL A 1117 11.29 0.18 18.15
CA VAL A 1117 11.91 1.37 17.51
C VAL A 1117 10.83 2.03 16.64
#